data_AF-A0A830BAZ4-F1
#
_entry.id   AF-A0A830BAZ4-F1
#
_cell.length_a   1.000
_cell.length_b   1.000
_cell.length_c   1.000
_cell.angle_alpha   90.00
_cell.angle_beta   90.00
_cell.angle_gamma   90.00
#
_symmetry.space_group_name_H-M   'P 1'
#
loop_
_entity.id
_entity.type
_entity.pdbx_description
1 polymer ?
#
loop_
_entity_poly.entity_id
_entity_poly.type
_entity_poly.pdbx_seq_one_letter_code
_entity_poly.pdbx_strand_id
1 'polypeptide(L)'
;MEMSIDRLSALPDGVLIHILSFLGVQKSAVTSVLSKRWRFIWAELPRLEFKNYSGESEKIREFVAMVNRTLLIRSGTHVGTFEVCSRYRSDSFDSDVDSWLDFAVKNKVKEVCLMLLSKAEDGLYGLPEAMYSNSSLTRFSVCGCFMNTLTKIEWQSLTWLYISESQLTQNLYELKVHDPDDEVNGPLLEISAPYVSTLDISFNAEGRKLVLRNTKSLVRADIDFSGFWDPSLIKELYEIILLHVKELELGLQFFKTLSELVLNGWQLPVSRLKCLTVNTFCDDEHNISGIFALLKVSPNLERLAIKGFRPEGRPWDETAPIDLDCDLLHLKTVKMSEFANIASGGEPMLTVARTLLKRATVLEEMAITLRLEEISDYIPIAQTLLTYPRSSGNAVYIVYLGERQQNDPKLVTDSHHDMLTSVMGSEQLAVESLVYSYKHGFSGFAAKLTESQAEQLSEHPDVVEVMPNSFYKPQTTRSWDYLGVSPETPNNLLNKSNMGDGVIIGVLDTGIWPESKSFRDEGLKPIPSGWKGICQSGDQFNASKHCNRKLIGARWFADGLLAEIGQPLNSTISEEFMSSRDAEGHGTHVSSTAAGAFVANVGYDGVGLGTARGGAPRARLAVYKVCWKVQDGMCASADILKGFDEGIKDGVHVLSLSIAITSLPLNSEVDGRAVIAIGSFHAVARGIIVVCAAGNDGPSSQTVKNIAPWIVTVGASTVDRSFPTQITLGNNKTFQGQSIYTGMGVGFTGLFYPGDDATSTGVCEDLSLRRSLVAGKVVLCFTTLARPYVTSNAYSSVRAAGGVGVIVSKNPSEFKVQCTNFPCAEVDHEVGTKILLYLRSTKNPTVKLSLPTTLVGKAVSAKIVEFSSRGPNSVAPSVLKPDIVAPGVNIIAATSGVDSSADRGFTMLSGTSMATPHVAGIVALLRALHPNWSPAAIRSALTTTAWTRDQYGIPIFAEGDPHKLADPFDYGGGIVNPDGASCPGLIYDMETADYINYLCSMEYKNSAISRLAGHPVTCPNKTISTLNVNLPSITIPHLRNSTTLTRRVTNVGPVNSVYRVIVEPPSGALVIVDPPIMIFNCNTKKIAFKVTVISMHQLSAGYYFGSLMWTDGVHNVRSPIAIRTSVP
;
A
#
# COMPACT_ATOMS: atom_id res chain seq x y z
N MET A 1 15.19 -26.68 54.90
CA MET A 1 14.82 -25.37 54.33
C MET A 1 15.92 -25.01 53.34
N GLU A 2 15.78 -25.48 52.09
CA GLU A 2 16.80 -25.28 51.06
C GLU A 2 16.88 -23.79 50.70
N MET A 3 18.08 -23.22 50.80
CA MET A 3 18.37 -21.85 50.39
C MET A 3 18.17 -21.71 48.88
N SER A 4 17.28 -20.81 48.45
CA SER A 4 17.07 -20.51 47.04
C SER A 4 18.37 -20.03 46.38
N ILE A 5 18.85 -20.76 45.37
CA ILE A 5 20.08 -20.45 44.65
C ILE A 5 19.85 -19.23 43.75
N ASP A 6 20.56 -18.13 44.03
CA ASP A 6 20.58 -16.92 43.19
C ASP A 6 21.43 -17.16 41.93
N ARG A 7 20.77 -17.68 40.89
CA ARG A 7 21.39 -17.95 39.57
C ARG A 7 21.68 -16.69 38.76
N LEU A 8 20.96 -15.61 39.05
CA LEU A 8 21.11 -14.33 38.37
C LEU A 8 22.45 -13.67 38.75
N SER A 9 22.82 -13.77 40.02
CA SER A 9 24.15 -13.40 40.51
C SER A 9 25.27 -14.35 40.11
N ALA A 10 25.05 -15.34 39.24
CA ALA A 10 26.13 -16.17 38.70
C ALA A 10 26.60 -15.72 37.30
N LEU A 11 25.86 -14.82 36.63
CA LEU A 11 26.15 -14.38 35.26
C LEU A 11 27.42 -13.49 35.17
N PRO A 12 28.16 -13.51 34.04
CA PRO A 12 29.26 -12.56 33.82
C PRO A 12 28.78 -11.11 33.73
N ASP A 13 29.61 -10.17 34.20
CA ASP A 13 29.20 -8.76 34.32
C ASP A 13 28.86 -8.12 32.97
N GLY A 14 29.59 -8.44 31.89
CA GLY A 14 29.25 -7.97 30.54
C GLY A 14 27.84 -8.38 30.04
N VAL A 15 27.35 -9.55 30.46
CA VAL A 15 25.99 -10.02 30.15
C VAL A 15 24.97 -9.27 31.00
N LEU A 16 25.27 -9.07 32.28
CA LEU A 16 24.42 -8.30 33.18
C LEU A 16 24.32 -6.84 32.71
N ILE A 17 25.42 -6.22 32.27
CA ILE A 17 25.46 -4.86 31.70
C ILE A 17 24.62 -4.78 30.43
N HIS A 18 24.71 -5.76 29.53
CA HIS A 18 23.88 -5.80 28.34
C HIS A 18 22.38 -5.91 28.68
N ILE A 19 22.01 -6.78 29.63
CA ILE A 19 20.63 -6.92 30.11
C ILE A 19 20.12 -5.60 30.72
N LEU A 20 20.93 -5.00 31.59
CA LEU A 20 20.60 -3.74 32.28
C LEU A 20 20.53 -2.55 31.29
N SER A 21 21.22 -2.61 30.14
CA SER A 21 21.19 -1.55 29.13
C SER A 21 19.81 -1.31 28.51
N PHE A 22 18.90 -2.28 28.62
CA PHE A 22 17.52 -2.15 28.16
C PHE A 22 16.57 -1.50 29.18
N LEU A 23 16.97 -1.33 30.44
CA LEU A 23 16.09 -0.87 31.52
C LEU A 23 16.25 0.63 31.84
N GLY A 24 17.35 1.25 31.40
CA GLY A 24 17.73 2.62 31.81
C GLY A 24 18.36 2.65 33.21
N VAL A 25 19.17 3.69 33.50
CA VAL A 25 20.05 3.72 34.68
C VAL A 25 19.30 3.57 36.00
N GLN A 26 18.16 4.25 36.15
CA GLN A 26 17.36 4.21 37.40
C GLN A 26 16.77 2.82 37.68
N LYS A 27 16.13 2.19 36.69
CA LYS A 27 15.56 0.85 36.86
C LYS A 27 16.66 -0.19 37.05
N SER A 28 17.78 -0.02 36.37
CA SER A 28 18.97 -0.86 36.55
C SER A 28 19.56 -0.71 37.96
N ALA A 29 19.59 0.48 38.54
CA ALA A 29 20.00 0.68 39.92
C ALA A 29 19.08 -0.03 40.93
N VAL A 30 17.75 -0.01 40.72
CA VAL A 30 16.77 -0.71 41.57
C VAL A 30 17.01 -2.23 41.60
N THR A 31 17.52 -2.82 40.51
CA THR A 31 17.85 -4.26 40.49
C THR A 31 18.95 -4.64 41.49
N SER A 32 19.69 -3.67 42.04
CA SER A 32 20.66 -3.88 43.12
C SER A 32 20.06 -4.46 44.41
N VAL A 33 18.74 -4.34 44.61
CA VAL A 33 18.04 -4.95 45.77
C VAL A 33 17.95 -6.46 45.64
N LEU A 34 17.97 -6.99 44.41
CA LEU A 34 17.84 -8.42 44.14
C LEU A 34 19.07 -9.19 44.62
N SER A 35 20.24 -8.56 44.64
CA SER A 35 21.48 -9.17 45.12
C SER A 35 22.54 -8.13 45.45
N LYS A 36 23.31 -8.40 46.52
CA LYS A 36 24.49 -7.60 46.88
C LYS A 36 25.53 -7.54 45.73
N ARG A 37 25.59 -8.54 44.85
CA ARG A 37 26.50 -8.56 43.68
C ARG A 37 26.11 -7.51 42.63
N TRP A 38 24.82 -7.24 42.46
CA TRP A 38 24.31 -6.36 41.41
C TRP A 38 24.49 -4.88 41.74
N ARG A 39 24.89 -4.58 42.98
CA ARG A 39 24.95 -3.25 43.58
C ARG A 39 25.67 -2.19 42.74
N PHE A 40 26.65 -2.59 41.95
CA PHE A 40 27.46 -1.67 41.14
C PHE A 40 27.50 -1.99 39.64
N ILE A 41 26.85 -3.07 39.18
CA ILE A 41 26.94 -3.51 37.77
C ILE A 41 26.22 -2.54 36.82
N TRP A 42 25.09 -2.00 37.25
CA TRP A 42 24.36 -0.96 36.51
C TRP A 42 25.20 0.31 36.29
N ALA A 43 26.25 0.52 37.09
CA ALA A 43 27.14 1.64 36.93
C ALA A 43 28.08 1.48 35.71
N GLU A 44 28.08 0.35 34.98
CA GLU A 44 28.92 0.16 33.78
C GLU A 44 28.16 0.32 32.44
N LEU A 45 26.89 0.73 32.46
CA LEU A 45 26.07 0.88 31.26
C LEU A 45 26.67 1.87 30.21
N PRO A 46 26.57 1.57 28.89
CA PRO A 46 27.12 2.43 27.83
C PRO A 46 26.24 3.66 27.53
N ARG A 47 24.96 3.61 27.91
CA ARG A 47 24.04 4.75 27.88
C ARG A 47 23.74 5.15 29.32
N LEU A 48 24.14 6.36 29.67
CA LEU A 48 23.83 6.98 30.95
C LEU A 48 22.69 7.97 30.74
N GLU A 49 21.58 7.76 31.44
CA GLU A 49 20.37 8.58 31.32
C GLU A 49 19.86 8.90 32.72
N PHE A 50 19.84 10.19 33.05
CA PHE A 50 19.41 10.71 34.33
C PHE A 50 18.29 11.72 34.13
N LYS A 51 17.10 11.43 34.65
CA LYS A 51 15.90 12.24 34.44
C LYS A 51 15.28 12.64 35.76
N ASN A 52 15.17 13.94 36.02
CA ASN A 52 14.42 14.52 37.12
C ASN A 52 13.35 15.48 36.59
N TYR A 53 12.10 15.06 36.65
CA TYR A 53 10.94 15.88 36.26
C TYR A 53 10.19 16.47 37.45
N SER A 54 10.66 16.24 38.68
CA SER A 54 10.03 16.79 39.88
C SER A 54 10.44 18.25 40.07
N GLY A 55 9.48 19.13 40.35
CA GLY A 55 9.72 20.55 40.63
C GLY A 55 10.03 20.86 42.10
N GLU A 56 10.31 19.83 42.90
CA GLU A 56 10.53 19.93 44.34
C GLU A 56 12.03 20.06 44.65
N SER A 57 12.41 21.08 45.43
CA SER A 57 13.81 21.37 45.79
C SER A 57 14.48 20.30 46.65
N GLU A 58 13.73 19.51 47.44
CA GLU A 58 14.30 18.43 48.25
C GLU A 58 14.80 17.25 47.39
N LYS A 59 14.12 16.97 46.28
CA LYS A 59 14.46 15.86 45.37
C LYS A 59 15.67 16.15 44.47
N ILE A 60 16.06 17.41 44.30
CA ILE A 60 17.23 17.74 43.48
C ILE A 60 18.52 17.29 44.15
N ARG A 61 18.68 17.48 45.46
CA ARG A 61 19.90 17.06 46.18
C ARG A 61 20.12 15.56 46.08
N GLU A 62 19.04 14.78 46.14
CA GLU A 62 19.07 13.32 45.93
C GLU A 62 19.45 12.97 44.49
N PHE A 63 18.92 13.70 43.51
CA PHE A 63 19.27 13.54 42.10
C PHE A 63 20.76 13.83 41.85
N VAL A 64 21.28 14.96 42.33
CA VAL A 64 22.70 15.31 42.22
C VAL A 64 23.58 14.25 42.86
N ALA A 65 23.26 13.87 44.10
CA ALA A 65 24.01 12.85 44.83
C ALA A 65 24.01 11.51 44.10
N MET A 66 22.89 11.15 43.46
CA MET A 66 22.79 9.95 42.63
C MET A 66 23.70 10.02 41.41
N VAL A 67 23.68 11.12 40.64
CA VAL A 67 24.52 11.26 39.44
C VAL A 67 26.00 11.28 39.83
N ASN A 68 26.40 12.10 40.80
CA ASN A 68 27.78 12.17 41.30
C ASN A 68 28.30 10.82 41.77
N ARG A 69 27.50 10.12 42.59
CA ARG A 69 27.87 8.78 43.07
C ARG A 69 27.99 7.80 41.92
N THR A 70 27.13 7.88 40.92
CA THR A 70 27.21 7.03 39.72
C THR A 70 28.50 7.27 38.97
N LEU A 71 28.88 8.54 38.74
CA LEU A 71 30.10 8.89 38.02
C LEU A 71 31.37 8.55 38.82
N LEU A 72 31.36 8.70 40.15
CA LEU A 72 32.48 8.34 41.03
C LEU A 72 32.76 6.83 41.05
N ILE A 73 31.72 5.99 40.96
CA ILE A 73 31.87 4.53 40.94
C ILE A 73 32.47 4.06 39.59
N ARG A 74 32.46 4.91 38.55
CA ARG A 74 32.93 4.56 37.22
C ARG A 74 34.42 4.86 37.05
N SER A 75 35.23 3.81 37.01
CA SER A 75 36.64 3.89 36.61
C SER A 75 36.87 3.22 35.24
N GLY A 76 36.91 4.02 34.17
CA GLY A 76 37.48 3.58 32.87
C GLY A 76 36.59 2.84 31.86
N THR A 77 35.26 2.90 31.97
CA THR A 77 34.32 2.23 31.03
C THR A 77 33.85 3.13 29.89
N HIS A 78 33.69 2.58 28.67
CA HIS A 78 33.26 3.33 27.50
C HIS A 78 31.78 3.76 27.61
N VAL A 79 31.54 5.08 27.52
CA VAL A 79 30.19 5.67 27.49
C VAL A 79 29.94 6.20 26.08
N GLY A 80 28.91 5.68 25.42
CA GLY A 80 28.51 6.11 24.08
C GLY A 80 27.58 7.32 24.11
N THR A 81 26.63 7.29 25.04
CA THR A 81 25.58 8.31 25.18
C THR A 81 25.46 8.76 26.63
N PHE A 82 25.44 10.08 26.85
CA PHE A 82 25.29 10.71 28.16
C PHE A 82 24.14 11.72 28.13
N GLU A 83 23.06 11.41 28.85
CA GLU A 83 21.82 12.17 28.89
C GLU A 83 21.48 12.59 30.32
N VAL A 84 21.30 13.89 30.53
CA VAL A 84 20.90 14.48 31.81
C VAL A 84 19.74 15.44 31.52
N CYS A 85 18.58 15.17 32.10
CA CYS A 85 17.43 16.06 32.06
C CYS A 85 16.98 16.43 33.47
N SER A 86 16.98 17.71 33.80
CA SER A 86 16.45 18.23 35.06
C SER A 86 15.50 19.39 34.81
N ARG A 87 14.30 19.35 35.39
CA ARG A 87 13.33 20.47 35.36
C ARG A 87 13.63 21.59 36.36
N TYR A 88 14.60 21.36 37.24
CA TYR A 88 15.00 22.30 38.26
C TYR A 88 16.53 22.33 38.29
N ARG A 89 17.12 23.53 38.36
CA ARG A 89 18.55 23.78 38.50
C ARG A 89 18.72 25.05 39.32
N SER A 90 19.68 25.05 40.25
CA SER A 90 20.07 26.17 41.10
C SER A 90 21.59 26.34 41.05
N ASP A 91 22.16 27.52 41.26
CA ASP A 91 23.61 27.78 41.14
C ASP A 91 24.51 26.80 41.91
N SER A 92 24.05 26.29 43.07
CA SER A 92 24.79 25.27 43.84
C SER A 92 24.97 23.92 43.12
N PHE A 93 24.34 23.73 41.97
CA PHE A 93 24.34 22.51 41.15
C PHE A 93 25.38 22.58 40.03
N ASP A 94 25.87 23.77 39.68
CA ASP A 94 26.68 23.99 38.48
C ASP A 94 28.00 23.27 38.51
N SER A 95 28.68 23.30 39.65
CA SER A 95 29.94 22.57 39.84
C SER A 95 29.80 21.07 39.64
N ASP A 96 28.61 20.53 39.93
CA ASP A 96 28.32 19.12 39.67
C ASP A 96 28.14 18.87 38.17
N VAL A 97 27.36 19.72 37.49
CA VAL A 97 27.17 19.64 36.04
C VAL A 97 28.51 19.79 35.29
N ASP A 98 29.39 20.70 35.72
CA ASP A 98 30.76 20.85 35.19
C ASP A 98 31.52 19.53 35.30
N SER A 99 31.48 18.90 36.48
CA SER A 99 32.13 17.61 36.73
C SER A 99 31.56 16.50 35.84
N TRP A 100 30.28 16.57 35.46
CA TRP A 100 29.62 15.60 34.59
C TRP A 100 30.03 15.75 33.13
N LEU A 101 30.15 16.99 32.66
CA LEU A 101 30.62 17.30 31.32
C LEU A 101 32.11 16.97 31.17
N ASP A 102 32.92 17.26 32.18
CA ASP A 102 34.33 16.82 32.24
C ASP A 102 34.45 15.29 32.13
N PHE A 103 33.55 14.55 32.80
CA PHE A 103 33.46 13.11 32.64
C PHE A 103 33.14 12.72 31.19
N ALA A 104 32.17 13.37 30.55
CA ALA A 104 31.78 13.07 29.16
C ALA A 104 32.91 13.35 28.16
N VAL A 105 33.61 14.49 28.32
CA VAL A 105 34.78 14.86 27.51
C VAL A 105 35.91 13.87 27.70
N LYS A 106 36.29 13.58 28.95
CA LYS A 106 37.38 12.65 29.29
C LYS A 106 37.14 11.23 28.76
N ASN A 107 35.88 10.79 28.72
CA ASN A 107 35.48 9.47 28.22
C ASN A 107 35.15 9.44 26.72
N LYS A 108 35.34 10.55 25.98
CA LYS A 108 35.10 10.65 24.53
C LYS A 108 33.68 10.23 24.14
N VAL A 109 32.68 10.68 24.90
CA VAL A 109 31.27 10.39 24.63
C VAL A 109 30.87 10.94 23.26
N LYS A 110 30.11 10.18 22.48
CA LYS A 110 29.70 10.54 21.11
C LYS A 110 28.39 11.30 21.04
N GLU A 111 27.50 11.03 22.00
CA GLU A 111 26.18 11.64 22.07
C GLU A 111 25.97 12.25 23.46
N VAL A 112 25.83 13.57 23.52
CA VAL A 112 25.56 14.27 24.78
C VAL A 112 24.22 15.01 24.66
N CYS A 113 23.36 14.79 25.64
CA CYS A 113 22.06 15.46 25.78
C CYS A 113 21.96 16.07 27.17
N LEU A 114 21.92 17.40 27.24
CA LEU A 114 21.84 18.15 28.48
C LEU A 114 20.62 19.06 28.46
N MET A 115 19.59 18.71 29.22
CA MET A 115 18.34 19.47 29.30
C MET A 115 18.18 20.02 30.71
N LEU A 116 18.58 21.27 30.94
CA LEU A 116 18.59 21.90 32.25
C LEU A 116 17.60 23.06 32.28
N LEU A 117 16.37 22.80 32.68
CA LEU A 117 15.39 23.86 32.87
C LEU A 117 15.52 24.43 34.29
N SER A 118 15.56 25.75 34.43
CA SER A 118 15.64 26.47 35.71
C SER A 118 14.39 27.32 35.96
N LYS A 119 14.18 27.76 37.21
CA LYS A 119 13.23 28.86 37.48
C LYS A 119 13.85 30.16 36.98
N ALA A 120 13.02 31.12 36.59
CA ALA A 120 13.48 32.40 36.02
C ALA A 120 14.52 33.16 36.88
N GLU A 121 14.55 32.93 38.19
CA GLU A 121 15.46 33.57 39.14
C GLU A 121 16.86 32.92 39.21
N ASP A 122 17.02 31.67 38.79
CA ASP A 122 18.26 30.86 38.95
C ASP A 122 19.21 30.93 37.72
N GLY A 123 18.90 31.75 36.71
CA GLY A 123 19.73 31.92 35.52
C GLY A 123 19.93 30.66 34.65
N LEU A 124 20.78 30.77 33.62
CA LEU A 124 21.11 29.69 32.68
C LEU A 124 22.46 29.03 32.99
N TYR A 125 22.66 27.77 32.57
CA TYR A 125 23.88 27.03 32.90
C TYR A 125 25.01 27.30 31.91
N GLY A 126 26.17 27.73 32.40
CA GLY A 126 27.32 28.06 31.56
C GLY A 126 27.99 26.82 31.02
N LEU A 127 27.96 26.63 29.70
CA LEU A 127 28.59 25.46 29.09
C LEU A 127 30.13 25.59 29.14
N PRO A 128 30.85 24.58 29.67
CA PRO A 128 32.30 24.63 29.79
C PRO A 128 33.00 24.58 28.43
N GLU A 129 34.14 25.26 28.33
CA GLU A 129 34.87 25.40 27.05
C GLU A 129 35.30 24.07 26.43
N ALA A 130 35.52 23.05 27.25
CA ALA A 130 35.89 21.70 26.83
C ALA A 130 34.87 21.06 25.85
N MET A 131 33.62 21.51 25.85
CA MET A 131 32.57 21.02 24.95
C MET A 131 32.64 21.63 23.54
N TYR A 132 33.23 22.83 23.40
CA TYR A 132 33.28 23.57 22.12
C TYR A 132 34.25 22.97 21.09
N SER A 133 35.26 22.22 21.55
CA SER A 133 36.28 21.60 20.70
C SER A 133 36.27 20.07 20.77
N ASN A 134 35.19 19.46 21.25
CA ASN A 134 35.11 18.01 21.42
C ASN A 134 34.91 17.30 20.06
N SER A 135 36.01 16.78 19.52
CA SER A 135 36.05 16.08 18.22
C SER A 135 35.35 14.73 18.21
N SER A 136 35.00 14.18 19.38
CA SER A 136 34.33 12.88 19.50
C SER A 136 32.80 12.98 19.37
N LEU A 137 32.22 14.18 19.53
CA LEU A 137 30.78 14.40 19.44
C LEU A 137 30.27 14.25 18.00
N THR A 138 29.29 13.37 17.84
CA THR A 138 28.54 13.19 16.58
C THR A 138 27.12 13.73 16.67
N ARG A 139 26.55 13.77 17.90
CA ARG A 139 25.24 14.36 18.20
C ARG A 139 25.33 15.16 19.50
N PHE A 140 24.78 16.38 19.49
CA PHE A 140 24.79 17.24 20.66
C PHE A 140 23.44 17.93 20.82
N SER A 141 22.85 17.80 22.01
CA SER A 141 21.58 18.41 22.41
C SER A 141 21.77 19.20 23.70
N VAL A 142 21.46 20.49 23.69
CA VAL A 142 21.48 21.32 24.90
C VAL A 142 20.23 22.16 25.03
N CYS A 143 19.73 22.31 26.25
CA CYS A 143 18.59 23.15 26.59
C CYS A 143 18.80 23.85 27.92
N GLY A 144 18.44 25.13 28.02
CA GLY A 144 18.59 25.94 29.25
C GLY A 144 20.04 26.28 29.61
N CYS A 145 20.92 26.38 28.61
CA CYS A 145 22.34 26.68 28.79
C CYS A 145 22.68 28.09 28.28
N PHE A 146 23.79 28.68 28.72
CA PHE A 146 24.42 29.78 28.03
C PHE A 146 25.78 29.36 27.47
N MET A 147 26.13 29.88 26.29
CA MET A 147 27.42 29.65 25.65
C MET A 147 28.24 30.95 25.64
N ASN A 148 29.55 30.83 25.86
CA ASN A 148 30.46 31.97 25.89
C ASN A 148 30.69 32.52 24.46
N THR A 149 30.57 33.84 24.30
CA THR A 149 30.61 34.55 23.02
C THR A 149 32.02 34.89 22.51
N LEU A 150 33.07 34.64 23.30
CA LEU A 150 34.45 34.90 22.88
C LEU A 150 35.13 33.69 22.20
N THR A 151 34.43 32.56 22.06
CA THR A 151 35.01 31.29 21.60
C THR A 151 34.53 30.88 20.20
N LYS A 152 35.49 30.52 19.35
CA LYS A 152 35.24 29.80 18.08
C LYS A 152 34.94 28.34 18.37
N ILE A 153 33.78 27.85 17.91
CA ILE A 153 33.35 26.46 18.10
C ILE A 153 33.71 25.65 16.86
N GLU A 154 34.47 24.56 17.04
CA GLU A 154 34.90 23.67 15.97
C GLU A 154 34.47 22.22 16.24
N TRP A 155 33.32 21.84 15.70
CA TRP A 155 32.81 20.49 15.80
C TRP A 155 33.06 19.71 14.51
N GLN A 156 34.21 19.03 14.47
CA GLN A 156 34.72 18.36 13.26
C GLN A 156 33.91 17.12 12.83
N SER A 157 33.22 16.46 13.76
CA SER A 157 32.51 15.18 13.53
C SER A 157 30.99 15.28 13.70
N LEU A 158 30.47 16.48 14.01
CA LEU A 158 29.07 16.65 14.38
C LEU A 158 28.17 16.60 13.15
N THR A 159 27.12 15.79 13.24
CA THR A 159 26.16 15.57 12.14
C THR A 159 24.77 16.10 12.47
N TRP A 160 24.48 16.24 13.77
CA TRP A 160 23.20 16.67 14.31
C TRP A 160 23.42 17.55 15.54
N LEU A 161 22.84 18.75 15.51
CA LEU A 161 22.94 19.75 16.57
C LEU A 161 21.53 20.24 16.94
N TYR A 162 21.21 20.20 18.23
CA TYR A 162 20.00 20.74 18.81
C TYR A 162 20.36 21.68 19.95
N ILE A 163 19.88 22.91 19.87
CA ILE A 163 20.03 23.89 20.95
C ILE A 163 18.70 24.59 21.16
N SER A 164 18.21 24.63 22.38
CA SER A 164 16.92 25.24 22.71
C SER A 164 16.96 26.02 24.03
N GLU A 165 16.07 27.00 24.22
CA GLU A 165 15.89 27.79 25.44
C GLU A 165 17.23 28.29 26.07
N SER A 166 18.18 28.69 25.21
CA SER A 166 19.55 29.02 25.62
C SER A 166 19.89 30.49 25.33
N GLN A 167 20.94 31.06 25.95
CA GLN A 167 21.38 32.45 25.74
C GLN A 167 22.88 32.59 25.37
N LEU A 168 23.23 33.74 24.79
CA LEU A 168 24.59 34.07 24.30
C LEU A 168 25.20 35.26 25.06
N THR A 169 25.67 35.12 26.29
CA THR A 169 25.99 36.28 27.15
C THR A 169 27.40 36.87 26.97
N GLN A 170 27.53 38.22 27.01
CA GLN A 170 28.81 38.93 27.19
C GLN A 170 29.08 39.14 28.70
N ASN A 171 30.10 38.41 29.18
CA ASN A 171 30.87 38.61 30.43
C ASN A 171 30.26 38.23 31.79
N LEU A 172 30.94 37.27 32.41
CA LEU A 172 31.17 37.21 33.86
C LEU A 172 31.83 38.52 34.33
N TYR A 173 31.03 39.37 34.98
CA TYR A 173 31.37 40.32 36.06
C TYR A 173 32.49 41.39 35.95
N GLU A 174 33.33 41.46 34.92
CA GLU A 174 34.29 42.58 34.79
C GLU A 174 34.44 43.08 33.35
N LEU A 175 33.67 44.11 32.97
CA LEU A 175 34.17 45.11 32.02
C LEU A 175 33.49 46.45 32.27
N LYS A 176 34.10 47.25 33.16
CA LYS A 176 33.83 48.68 33.28
C LYS A 176 34.59 49.42 32.16
N VAL A 177 33.82 50.10 31.32
CA VAL A 177 34.11 51.37 30.58
C VAL A 177 35.56 51.68 30.18
N HIS A 178 35.86 51.62 28.87
CA HIS A 178 36.36 52.75 28.05
C HIS A 178 36.78 52.28 26.63
N ASP A 179 36.08 52.72 25.58
CA ASP A 179 36.58 53.62 24.51
C ASP A 179 35.47 53.81 23.43
N PRO A 180 35.21 55.03 22.89
CA PRO A 180 34.15 55.25 21.89
C PRO A 180 34.57 55.02 20.43
N ASP A 181 35.83 54.73 20.14
CA ASP A 181 36.34 54.66 18.77
C ASP A 181 37.36 53.52 18.62
N ASP A 182 36.91 52.27 18.55
CA ASP A 182 37.63 51.23 17.80
C ASP A 182 36.74 50.02 17.47
N GLU A 183 36.80 49.63 16.21
CA GLU A 183 36.08 48.53 15.59
C GLU A 183 36.40 47.17 16.26
N VAL A 184 35.48 46.62 17.04
CA VAL A 184 35.44 45.17 17.29
C VAL A 184 34.35 44.55 16.40
N ASN A 185 34.58 44.62 15.08
CA ASN A 185 33.74 44.02 14.05
C ASN A 185 34.01 42.50 13.91
N GLY A 186 33.83 41.74 14.99
CA GLY A 186 33.94 40.26 15.00
C GLY A 186 32.63 39.59 15.43
N PRO A 187 32.28 38.40 14.89
CA PRO A 187 31.05 37.72 15.30
C PRO A 187 31.11 37.23 16.76
N LEU A 188 30.03 37.43 17.51
CA LEU A 188 29.88 37.02 18.92
C LEU A 188 29.73 35.50 19.11
N LEU A 189 29.53 34.72 18.06
CA LEU A 189 29.68 33.25 18.12
C LEU A 189 29.93 32.72 16.71
N GLU A 190 31.04 32.01 16.50
CA GLU A 190 31.35 31.37 15.23
C GLU A 190 31.30 29.84 15.38
N ILE A 191 30.38 29.20 14.66
CA ILE A 191 30.25 27.73 14.64
C ILE A 191 30.69 27.23 13.27
N SER A 192 31.73 26.38 13.26
CA SER A 192 32.14 25.62 12.08
C SER A 192 31.83 24.15 12.25
N ALA A 193 30.88 23.63 11.48
CA ALA A 193 30.43 22.24 11.55
C ALA A 193 30.16 21.67 10.14
N PRO A 194 31.20 21.17 9.45
CA PRO A 194 31.15 20.90 7.99
C PRO A 194 30.22 19.76 7.56
N TYR A 195 29.87 18.85 8.47
CA TYR A 195 29.08 17.65 8.18
C TYR A 195 27.67 17.67 8.77
N VAL A 196 27.24 18.81 9.33
CA VAL A 196 25.89 18.95 9.89
C VAL A 196 24.88 18.91 8.75
N SER A 197 23.98 17.93 8.82
CA SER A 197 22.90 17.75 7.83
C SER A 197 21.56 18.25 8.34
N THR A 198 21.37 18.28 9.66
CA THR A 198 20.19 18.81 10.35
C THR A 198 20.63 19.75 11.46
N LEU A 199 20.11 20.97 11.43
CA LEU A 199 20.37 22.03 12.39
C LEU A 199 19.06 22.42 13.05
N ASP A 200 19.00 22.43 14.38
CA ASP A 200 17.85 22.89 15.16
C ASP A 200 18.35 23.84 16.24
N ILE A 201 17.97 25.11 16.14
CA ILE A 201 18.52 26.20 16.94
C ILE A 201 17.42 27.11 17.43
N SER A 202 17.38 27.34 18.76
CA SER A 202 16.60 28.39 19.40
C SER A 202 17.36 29.14 20.49
N PHE A 203 17.43 30.48 20.38
CA PHE A 203 18.12 31.39 21.31
C PHE A 203 17.45 32.76 21.44
N ASN A 204 17.77 33.51 22.50
CA ASN A 204 17.54 34.97 22.55
C ASN A 204 18.72 35.73 21.93
N ALA A 205 18.46 36.45 20.83
CA ALA A 205 19.45 37.07 19.94
C ALA A 205 19.66 38.58 20.14
N GLU A 206 19.08 39.20 21.17
CA GLU A 206 19.14 40.66 21.39
C GLU A 206 20.58 41.21 21.34
N GLY A 207 20.91 41.93 20.26
CA GLY A 207 22.19 42.61 20.03
C GLY A 207 23.39 41.72 19.64
N ARG A 208 23.19 40.51 19.10
CA ARG A 208 24.28 39.51 18.95
C ARG A 208 24.42 38.92 17.55
N LYS A 209 25.68 38.65 17.13
CA LYS A 209 26.02 38.10 15.80
C LYS A 209 26.41 36.61 15.86
N LEU A 210 25.60 35.74 15.22
CA LEU A 210 25.89 34.30 15.01
C LEU A 210 26.40 34.05 13.58
N VAL A 211 27.58 33.45 13.44
CA VAL A 211 28.14 33.08 12.13
C VAL A 211 28.26 31.57 12.02
N LEU A 212 27.59 30.99 11.02
CA LEU A 212 27.71 29.58 10.65
C LEU A 212 28.68 29.43 9.47
N ARG A 213 29.77 28.69 9.65
CA ARG A 213 30.73 28.39 8.56
C ARG A 213 30.67 26.93 8.12
N ASN A 214 30.99 26.70 6.84
CA ASN A 214 31.13 25.38 6.22
C ASN A 214 29.86 24.51 6.17
N THR A 215 28.66 25.07 6.19
CA THR A 215 27.38 24.35 6.27
C THR A 215 26.84 23.77 4.94
N LYS A 216 27.70 23.47 3.96
CA LYS A 216 27.28 22.99 2.62
C LYS A 216 26.50 21.67 2.66
N SER A 217 26.64 20.89 3.73
CA SER A 217 25.93 19.62 3.94
C SER A 217 24.53 19.78 4.55
N LEU A 218 24.11 21.02 4.87
CA LEU A 218 22.83 21.29 5.52
C LEU A 218 21.66 21.03 4.57
N VAL A 219 20.79 20.10 4.95
CA VAL A 219 19.60 19.71 4.16
C VAL A 219 18.32 20.23 4.81
N ARG A 220 18.29 20.22 6.14
CA ARG A 220 17.18 20.68 6.98
C ARG A 220 17.67 21.66 8.04
N ALA A 221 16.92 22.74 8.24
CA ALA A 221 17.16 23.68 9.32
C ALA A 221 15.86 24.05 10.03
N ASP A 222 15.89 24.09 11.35
CA ASP A 222 14.86 24.64 12.23
C ASP A 222 15.49 25.75 13.07
N ILE A 223 14.90 26.94 13.00
CA ILE A 223 15.52 28.17 13.50
C ILE A 223 14.46 29.05 14.14
N ASP A 224 14.55 29.20 15.46
CA ASP A 224 13.59 29.98 16.24
C ASP A 224 14.30 30.91 17.23
N PHE A 225 14.44 32.19 16.90
CA PHE A 225 15.07 33.16 17.80
C PHE A 225 14.06 34.10 18.45
N SER A 226 14.30 34.43 19.73
CA SER A 226 13.60 35.47 20.49
C SER A 226 14.46 36.74 20.62
N GLY A 227 13.85 37.90 20.91
CA GLY A 227 14.56 39.19 21.06
C GLY A 227 14.66 40.05 19.78
N PHE A 228 15.28 41.25 19.85
CA PHE A 228 15.46 42.14 18.69
C PHE A 228 16.57 41.63 17.76
N TRP A 229 16.28 41.47 16.46
CA TRP A 229 17.23 40.98 15.46
C TRP A 229 18.00 42.12 14.81
N ASP A 230 19.30 41.92 14.57
CA ASP A 230 20.07 42.75 13.66
C ASP A 230 19.72 42.36 12.20
N PRO A 231 19.24 43.30 11.37
CA PRO A 231 18.96 43.06 9.96
C PRO A 231 20.16 42.55 9.15
N SER A 232 21.40 42.81 9.59
CA SER A 232 22.62 42.27 8.96
C SER A 232 22.72 40.74 9.09
N LEU A 233 22.22 40.18 10.19
CA LEU A 233 22.25 38.75 10.51
C LEU A 233 21.30 37.94 9.60
N ILE A 234 20.12 38.49 9.29
CA ILE A 234 19.18 37.85 8.37
C ILE A 234 19.79 37.71 6.98
N LYS A 235 20.56 38.70 6.52
CA LYS A 235 21.23 38.62 5.21
C LYS A 235 22.26 37.49 5.16
N GLU A 236 23.07 37.33 6.21
CA GLU A 236 24.05 36.24 6.31
C GLU A 236 23.37 34.87 6.44
N LEU A 237 22.35 34.74 7.30
CA LEU A 237 21.57 33.50 7.44
C LEU A 237 20.86 33.11 6.13
N TYR A 238 20.39 34.10 5.36
CA TYR A 238 19.75 33.89 4.07
C TYR A 238 20.70 33.23 3.05
N GLU A 239 21.91 33.76 2.91
CA GLU A 239 22.92 33.21 1.98
C GLU A 239 23.34 31.79 2.36
N ILE A 240 23.40 31.50 3.65
CA ILE A 240 23.88 30.22 4.16
C ILE A 240 22.78 29.16 4.06
N ILE A 241 21.56 29.47 4.51
CA ILE A 241 20.51 28.49 4.79
C ILE A 241 19.53 28.41 3.62
N LEU A 242 18.96 29.53 3.19
CA LEU A 242 17.89 29.54 2.18
C LEU A 242 18.34 29.19 0.76
N LEU A 243 19.64 29.37 0.45
CA LEU A 243 20.23 28.95 -0.83
C LEU A 243 20.56 27.44 -0.91
N HIS A 244 20.73 26.77 0.24
CA HIS A 244 21.28 25.41 0.29
C HIS A 244 20.30 24.37 0.86
N VAL A 245 19.37 24.81 1.72
CA VAL A 245 18.39 23.97 2.42
C VAL A 245 17.18 23.69 1.55
N LYS A 246 16.61 22.49 1.71
CA LYS A 246 15.38 22.06 1.03
C LYS A 246 14.17 22.09 1.97
N GLU A 247 14.40 21.91 3.27
CA GLU A 247 13.39 21.87 4.31
C GLU A 247 13.74 22.87 5.41
N LEU A 248 12.93 23.90 5.55
CA LEU A 248 13.20 24.99 6.48
C LEU A 248 12.02 25.21 7.40
N GLU A 249 12.31 25.37 8.68
CA GLU A 249 11.37 25.75 9.73
C GLU A 249 11.87 27.03 10.39
N LEU A 250 11.01 28.06 10.48
CA LEU A 250 11.37 29.41 10.92
C LEU A 250 10.38 29.93 11.98
N GLY A 251 10.92 30.57 13.02
CA GLY A 251 10.18 31.28 14.05
C GLY A 251 9.70 32.68 13.66
N LEU A 252 8.80 33.25 14.48
CA LEU A 252 8.08 34.53 14.27
C LEU A 252 8.99 35.71 13.91
N GLN A 253 10.01 35.93 14.72
CA GLN A 253 10.79 37.16 14.67
C GLN A 253 11.63 37.28 13.38
N PHE A 254 11.89 36.15 12.71
CA PHE A 254 12.52 36.12 11.39
C PHE A 254 11.67 36.86 10.34
N PHE A 255 10.37 36.59 10.29
CA PHE A 255 9.48 37.15 9.27
C PHE A 255 9.25 38.64 9.45
N LYS A 256 9.17 39.12 10.70
CA LYS A 256 9.07 40.55 11.00
C LYS A 256 10.27 41.34 10.46
N THR A 257 11.45 40.89 10.81
CA THR A 257 12.72 41.54 10.39
C THR A 257 12.95 41.38 8.89
N LEU A 258 12.55 40.25 8.30
CA LEU A 258 12.55 40.03 6.84
C LEU A 258 11.68 41.07 6.13
N SER A 259 10.48 41.33 6.65
CA SER A 259 9.58 42.33 6.08
C SER A 259 10.20 43.73 6.12
N GLU A 260 10.82 44.13 7.24
CA GLU A 260 11.51 45.43 7.37
C GLU A 260 12.67 45.55 6.37
N LEU A 261 13.45 44.48 6.15
CA LEU A 261 14.53 44.48 5.17
C LEU A 261 14.03 44.64 3.73
N VAL A 262 12.94 43.94 3.37
CA VAL A 262 12.32 44.03 2.04
C VAL A 262 11.73 45.41 1.82
N LEU A 263 11.07 46.00 2.82
CA LEU A 263 10.56 47.37 2.77
C LEU A 263 11.68 48.40 2.60
N ASN A 264 12.85 48.17 3.21
CA ASN A 264 14.05 48.99 3.05
C ASN A 264 14.84 48.69 1.75
N GLY A 265 14.24 47.99 0.78
CA GLY A 265 14.78 47.81 -0.56
C GLY A 265 15.73 46.62 -0.75
N TRP A 266 15.81 45.70 0.22
CA TRP A 266 16.61 44.49 0.05
C TRP A 266 15.94 43.50 -0.91
N GLN A 267 16.65 43.14 -1.99
CA GLN A 267 16.20 42.13 -2.96
C GLN A 267 16.60 40.74 -2.48
N LEU A 268 15.61 39.91 -2.19
CA LEU A 268 15.78 38.53 -1.75
C LEU A 268 16.25 37.62 -2.90
N PRO A 269 17.38 36.89 -2.76
CA PRO A 269 17.81 35.90 -3.75
C PRO A 269 16.85 34.72 -3.88
N VAL A 270 16.77 34.06 -5.04
CA VAL A 270 15.91 32.89 -5.24
C VAL A 270 16.36 31.70 -4.38
N SER A 271 15.46 31.16 -3.57
CA SER A 271 15.70 30.02 -2.68
C SER A 271 15.50 28.66 -3.37
N ARG A 272 16.05 27.59 -2.76
CA ARG A 272 15.89 26.19 -3.23
C ARG A 272 14.91 25.38 -2.39
N LEU A 273 14.09 26.06 -1.58
CA LEU A 273 13.14 25.43 -0.69
C LEU A 273 12.13 24.58 -1.48
N LYS A 274 11.90 23.37 -0.96
CA LYS A 274 10.77 22.52 -1.33
C LYS A 274 9.72 22.47 -0.22
N CYS A 275 10.15 22.62 1.02
CA CYS A 275 9.29 22.62 2.20
C CYS A 275 9.61 23.81 3.09
N LEU A 276 8.59 24.56 3.46
CA LEU A 276 8.68 25.68 4.40
C LEU A 276 7.67 25.45 5.52
N THR A 277 8.15 25.48 6.75
CA THR A 277 7.33 25.52 7.95
C THR A 277 7.51 26.86 8.63
N VAL A 278 6.41 27.48 8.99
CA VAL A 278 6.33 28.80 9.61
C VAL A 278 5.75 28.59 11.00
N ASN A 279 6.58 28.75 12.04
CA ASN A 279 6.20 28.59 13.45
C ASN A 279 5.96 29.98 14.06
N THR A 280 4.73 30.51 13.94
CA THR A 280 4.49 31.94 14.20
C THR A 280 3.07 32.24 14.71
N PHE A 281 2.95 33.38 15.43
CA PHE A 281 1.71 34.13 15.64
C PHE A 281 1.46 35.08 14.44
N CYS A 282 0.35 34.91 13.71
CA CYS A 282 0.06 35.65 12.47
C CYS A 282 -0.96 36.79 12.67
N ASP A 283 -0.68 37.73 13.58
CA ASP A 283 -1.65 38.79 13.90
C ASP A 283 -1.21 40.19 13.42
N ASP A 284 -0.07 40.31 12.71
CA ASP A 284 0.52 41.58 12.26
C ASP A 284 0.86 41.54 10.76
N GLU A 285 0.50 42.61 10.04
CA GLU A 285 0.74 42.86 8.61
C GLU A 285 2.22 42.64 8.21
N HIS A 286 3.15 42.98 9.10
CA HIS A 286 4.58 42.80 8.88
C HIS A 286 4.97 41.33 8.76
N ASN A 287 4.35 40.43 9.53
CA ASN A 287 4.66 39.00 9.47
C ASN A 287 4.14 38.37 8.18
N ILE A 288 2.93 38.74 7.76
CA ILE A 288 2.34 38.24 6.51
C ILE A 288 3.14 38.74 5.31
N SER A 289 3.56 40.01 5.31
CA SER A 289 4.42 40.59 4.29
C SER A 289 5.77 39.87 4.19
N GLY A 290 6.37 39.51 5.34
CA GLY A 290 7.59 38.70 5.38
C GLY A 290 7.38 37.29 4.80
N ILE A 291 6.27 36.62 5.15
CA ILE A 291 5.93 35.30 4.60
C ILE A 291 5.78 35.38 3.08
N PHE A 292 5.02 36.35 2.57
CA PHE A 292 4.80 36.51 1.13
C PHE A 292 6.06 36.89 0.37
N ALA A 293 6.93 37.73 0.96
CA ALA A 293 8.24 38.03 0.38
C ALA A 293 9.09 36.76 0.21
N LEU A 294 9.05 35.83 1.20
CA LEU A 294 9.75 34.55 1.09
C LEU A 294 9.09 33.62 0.06
N LEU A 295 7.76 33.50 0.05
CA LEU A 295 7.04 32.70 -0.93
C LEU A 295 7.34 33.15 -2.37
N LYS A 296 7.42 34.45 -2.61
CA LYS A 296 7.74 35.04 -3.91
C LYS A 296 9.10 34.60 -4.46
N VAL A 297 10.07 34.37 -3.58
CA VAL A 297 11.43 33.93 -3.94
C VAL A 297 11.65 32.43 -3.73
N SER A 298 10.58 31.67 -3.48
CA SER A 298 10.59 30.21 -3.38
C SER A 298 9.77 29.56 -4.51
N PRO A 299 10.19 29.71 -5.78
CA PRO A 299 9.39 29.23 -6.92
C PRO A 299 9.22 27.70 -6.92
N ASN A 300 10.12 26.94 -6.29
CA ASN A 300 10.06 25.48 -6.23
C ASN A 300 9.36 24.94 -4.97
N LEU A 301 8.68 25.81 -4.21
CA LEU A 301 8.04 25.40 -2.97
C LEU A 301 6.88 24.45 -3.28
N GLU A 302 6.96 23.23 -2.76
CA GLU A 302 5.94 22.19 -2.96
C GLU A 302 5.00 22.08 -1.75
N ARG A 303 5.53 22.37 -0.55
CA ARG A 303 4.82 22.20 0.72
C ARG A 303 5.01 23.40 1.62
N LEU A 304 3.90 23.95 2.13
CA LEU A 304 3.88 25.02 3.11
C LEU A 304 3.12 24.56 4.36
N ALA A 305 3.73 24.73 5.52
CA ALA A 305 3.08 24.52 6.81
C ALA A 305 3.13 25.82 7.63
N ILE A 306 2.01 26.23 8.23
CA ILE A 306 1.92 27.40 9.11
C ILE A 306 1.33 26.92 10.46
N LYS A 307 2.05 27.13 11.56
CA LYS A 307 1.70 26.67 12.90
C LYS A 307 1.64 27.85 13.90
N GLY A 308 0.52 28.04 14.61
CA GLY A 308 0.41 28.86 15.84
C GLY A 308 -0.67 29.97 15.87
N PHE A 309 -1.39 30.09 17.02
CA PHE A 309 -2.22 31.26 17.43
C PHE A 309 -2.31 31.36 18.98
N ARG A 310 -2.16 32.58 19.54
CA ARG A 310 -2.53 33.00 20.92
C ARG A 310 -2.97 34.46 20.77
N PRO A 311 -4.16 34.82 21.27
CA PRO A 311 -4.66 36.17 21.11
C PRO A 311 -3.97 37.12 22.09
N GLU A 312 -3.09 37.98 21.61
CA GLU A 312 -2.69 39.20 22.33
C GLU A 312 -3.31 40.44 21.67
N GLY A 313 -4.63 40.57 21.81
CA GLY A 313 -5.34 41.84 22.06
C GLY A 313 -5.20 43.03 21.11
N ARG A 314 -4.56 42.94 19.93
CA ARG A 314 -4.51 44.06 18.98
C ARG A 314 -5.59 43.95 17.89
N PRO A 315 -6.36 45.03 17.63
CA PRO A 315 -7.30 45.07 16.50
C PRO A 315 -6.56 45.04 15.15
N TRP A 316 -7.05 44.23 14.22
CA TRP A 316 -6.61 44.19 12.82
C TRP A 316 -7.07 45.46 12.07
N ASP A 317 -6.17 46.14 11.36
CA ASP A 317 -6.48 47.31 10.53
C ASP A 317 -6.94 46.84 9.14
N GLU A 318 -8.20 47.11 8.78
CA GLU A 318 -8.82 46.68 7.52
C GLU A 318 -8.26 47.37 6.26
N THR A 319 -7.31 48.31 6.39
CA THR A 319 -6.85 49.15 5.26
C THR A 319 -5.66 48.60 4.45
N ALA A 320 -5.08 47.45 4.80
CA ALA A 320 -3.89 46.91 4.12
C ALA A 320 -4.20 45.82 3.07
N PRO A 321 -3.97 46.05 1.76
CA PRO A 321 -4.08 45.02 0.74
C PRO A 321 -2.76 44.22 0.65
N ILE A 322 -2.65 43.14 1.40
CA ILE A 322 -1.54 42.19 1.25
C ILE A 322 -1.96 41.11 0.24
N ASP A 323 -1.71 41.33 -1.06
CA ASP A 323 -1.83 40.29 -2.10
C ASP A 323 -0.44 39.85 -2.54
N LEU A 324 -0.30 38.55 -2.82
CA LEU A 324 0.90 37.99 -3.41
C LEU A 324 0.84 38.26 -4.91
N ASP A 325 1.79 39.00 -5.46
CA ASP A 325 1.80 39.45 -6.86
C ASP A 325 2.33 38.40 -7.85
N CYS A 326 2.58 37.17 -7.39
CA CYS A 326 3.05 36.05 -8.19
C CYS A 326 2.23 34.78 -7.95
N ASP A 327 2.15 33.92 -8.95
CA ASP A 327 1.51 32.62 -8.83
C ASP A 327 2.47 31.57 -8.24
N LEU A 328 1.96 30.76 -7.33
CA LEU A 328 2.70 29.69 -6.66
C LEU A 328 2.53 28.38 -7.45
N LEU A 329 3.15 28.35 -8.63
CA LEU A 329 2.96 27.31 -9.67
C LEU A 329 3.37 25.88 -9.27
N HIS A 330 4.05 25.72 -8.12
CA HIS A 330 4.52 24.43 -7.63
C HIS A 330 3.97 24.05 -6.25
N LEU A 331 3.19 24.94 -5.62
CA LEU A 331 2.70 24.72 -4.27
C LEU A 331 1.51 23.76 -4.29
N LYS A 332 1.75 22.51 -3.87
CA LYS A 332 0.78 21.42 -3.93
C LYS A 332 0.03 21.21 -2.62
N THR A 333 0.71 21.39 -1.50
CA THR A 333 0.13 21.11 -0.19
C THR A 333 0.34 22.28 0.76
N VAL A 334 -0.74 22.71 1.39
CA VAL A 334 -0.74 23.73 2.43
C VAL A 334 -1.35 23.15 3.70
N LYS A 335 -0.65 23.24 4.82
CA LYS A 335 -1.18 22.89 6.14
C LYS A 335 -1.15 24.09 7.05
N MET A 336 -2.28 24.43 7.66
CA MET A 336 -2.40 25.55 8.57
C MET A 336 -3.03 25.02 9.86
N SER A 337 -2.33 25.12 11.00
CA SER A 337 -2.73 24.46 12.25
C SER A 337 -2.75 25.41 13.45
N GLU A 338 -3.68 25.15 14.38
CA GLU A 338 -3.90 25.86 15.65
C GLU A 338 -4.59 27.24 15.53
N PHE A 339 -5.56 27.42 14.63
CA PHE A 339 -6.40 28.65 14.57
C PHE A 339 -7.23 28.84 15.84
N ALA A 340 -7.38 30.07 16.37
CA ALA A 340 -8.41 30.35 17.38
C ALA A 340 -9.54 31.26 16.88
N ASN A 341 -10.47 31.54 17.79
CA ASN A 341 -11.84 32.01 17.60
C ASN A 341 -11.98 33.31 16.78
N ILE A 342 -13.03 33.35 15.95
CA ILE A 342 -13.50 34.49 15.13
C ILE A 342 -13.68 35.75 15.98
N ALA A 343 -14.09 35.61 17.24
CA ALA A 343 -14.31 36.72 18.17
C ALA A 343 -13.02 37.49 18.53
N SER A 344 -11.84 36.95 18.24
CA SER A 344 -10.52 37.51 18.58
C SER A 344 -9.64 37.91 17.39
N GLY A 345 -10.18 38.02 16.17
CA GLY A 345 -9.45 38.61 15.02
C GLY A 345 -8.82 37.63 14.02
N GLY A 346 -9.56 36.61 13.55
CA GLY A 346 -9.08 35.60 12.59
C GLY A 346 -8.90 36.04 11.10
N GLU A 347 -9.16 37.30 10.76
CA GLU A 347 -9.02 37.88 9.40
C GLU A 347 -7.61 37.77 8.75
N PRO A 348 -6.48 37.94 9.46
CA PRO A 348 -5.14 37.86 8.86
C PRO A 348 -4.88 36.49 8.21
N MET A 349 -5.22 35.42 8.92
CA MET A 349 -5.01 34.05 8.47
C MET A 349 -6.00 33.63 7.38
N LEU A 350 -7.22 34.16 7.42
CA LEU A 350 -8.18 34.04 6.32
C LEU A 350 -7.69 34.77 5.06
N THR A 351 -7.01 35.91 5.21
CA THR A 351 -6.38 36.64 4.12
C THR A 351 -5.23 35.83 3.51
N VAL A 352 -4.38 35.20 4.32
CA VAL A 352 -3.34 34.27 3.84
C VAL A 352 -3.97 33.08 3.10
N ALA A 353 -5.00 32.44 3.69
CA ALA A 353 -5.70 31.33 3.04
C ALA A 353 -6.34 31.76 1.70
N ARG A 354 -6.99 32.93 1.65
CA ARG A 354 -7.59 33.51 0.44
C ARG A 354 -6.55 33.78 -0.64
N THR A 355 -5.43 34.41 -0.29
CA THR A 355 -4.33 34.69 -1.22
C THR A 355 -3.69 33.41 -1.75
N LEU A 356 -3.46 32.40 -0.89
CA LEU A 356 -2.95 31.10 -1.32
C LEU A 356 -3.93 30.35 -2.23
N LEU A 357 -5.23 30.34 -1.90
CA LEU A 357 -6.27 29.74 -2.76
C LEU A 357 -6.39 30.44 -4.12
N LYS A 358 -6.12 31.75 -4.17
CA LYS A 358 -6.14 32.55 -5.40
C LYS A 358 -4.89 32.33 -6.26
N ARG A 359 -3.71 32.21 -5.66
CA ARG A 359 -2.39 32.24 -6.36
C ARG A 359 -1.74 30.87 -6.54
N ALA A 360 -2.08 29.86 -5.74
CA ALA A 360 -1.58 28.49 -5.88
C ALA A 360 -2.47 27.67 -6.83
N THR A 361 -2.28 27.87 -8.13
CA THR A 361 -3.12 27.28 -9.19
C THR A 361 -3.06 25.75 -9.26
N VAL A 362 -2.02 25.13 -8.70
CA VAL A 362 -1.82 23.67 -8.67
C VAL A 362 -2.04 23.05 -7.28
N LEU A 363 -2.68 23.78 -6.38
CA LEU A 363 -2.92 23.34 -5.00
C LEU A 363 -3.79 22.06 -4.99
N GLU A 364 -3.17 20.93 -4.63
CA GLU A 364 -3.81 19.62 -4.55
C GLU A 364 -4.56 19.45 -3.22
N GLU A 365 -4.01 19.99 -2.12
CA GLU A 365 -4.54 19.83 -0.77
C GLU A 365 -4.28 21.09 0.07
N MET A 366 -5.32 21.61 0.73
CA MET A 366 -5.21 22.59 1.82
C MET A 366 -5.92 22.05 3.05
N ALA A 367 -5.16 21.79 4.11
CA ALA A 367 -5.68 21.29 5.38
C ALA A 367 -5.59 22.41 6.44
N ILE A 368 -6.74 22.83 6.96
CA ILE A 368 -6.84 23.85 8.02
C ILE A 368 -7.35 23.16 9.29
N THR A 369 -6.57 23.23 10.36
CA THR A 369 -6.91 22.65 11.67
C THR A 369 -7.19 23.76 12.66
N LEU A 370 -8.43 23.83 13.15
CA LEU A 370 -8.89 24.83 14.11
C LEU A 370 -8.78 24.32 15.55
N ARG A 371 -8.37 25.18 16.48
CA ARG A 371 -8.39 24.97 17.92
C ARG A 371 -9.56 25.76 18.51
N LEU A 372 -10.73 25.13 18.54
CA LEU A 372 -11.97 25.74 19.02
C LEU A 372 -12.47 25.00 20.27
N GLU A 373 -13.06 25.74 21.22
CA GLU A 373 -13.61 25.17 22.45
C GLU A 373 -15.00 24.53 22.22
N GLU A 374 -15.76 24.98 21.22
CA GLU A 374 -17.08 24.44 20.85
C GLU A 374 -17.28 24.23 19.33
N ILE A 375 -18.13 23.27 18.94
CA ILE A 375 -18.42 22.89 17.55
C ILE A 375 -19.18 24.00 16.78
N SER A 376 -19.94 24.86 17.47
CA SER A 376 -20.71 25.97 16.91
C SER A 376 -19.84 27.02 16.22
N ASP A 377 -18.61 27.21 16.67
CA ASP A 377 -17.66 28.18 16.11
C ASP A 377 -17.07 27.74 14.76
N TYR A 378 -17.27 26.47 14.37
CA TYR A 378 -16.75 25.89 13.13
C TYR A 378 -17.52 26.34 11.88
N ILE A 379 -18.84 26.47 12.00
CA ILE A 379 -19.75 26.62 10.87
C ILE A 379 -19.48 27.91 10.06
N PRO A 380 -19.29 29.09 10.69
CA PRO A 380 -19.09 30.32 9.94
C PRO A 380 -17.73 30.39 9.21
N ILE A 381 -16.67 29.83 9.80
CA ILE A 381 -15.33 29.76 9.17
C ILE A 381 -15.38 28.83 7.96
N ALA A 382 -15.98 27.66 8.12
CA ALA A 382 -16.13 26.70 7.02
C ALA A 382 -16.98 27.30 5.89
N GLN A 383 -18.08 27.98 6.21
CA GLN A 383 -18.89 28.70 5.21
C GLN A 383 -18.09 29.79 4.49
N THR A 384 -17.34 30.61 5.21
CA THR A 384 -16.53 31.68 4.62
C THR A 384 -15.44 31.13 3.69
N LEU A 385 -14.72 30.08 4.10
CA LEU A 385 -13.74 29.40 3.25
C LEU A 385 -14.35 28.78 1.99
N LEU A 386 -15.58 28.26 2.09
CA LEU A 386 -16.34 27.69 0.96
C LEU A 386 -16.87 28.77 0.00
N THR A 387 -17.03 30.02 0.46
CA THR A 387 -17.46 31.14 -0.39
C THR A 387 -16.32 31.79 -1.17
N TYR A 388 -15.05 31.49 -0.85
CA TYR A 388 -13.94 32.13 -1.54
C TYR A 388 -13.85 31.66 -3.00
N PRO A 389 -13.79 32.60 -3.96
CA PRO A 389 -13.77 32.26 -5.37
C PRO A 389 -12.48 31.52 -5.69
N ARG A 390 -12.59 30.24 -6.08
CA ARG A 390 -11.60 29.63 -6.97
C ARG A 390 -11.64 30.42 -8.26
N SER A 391 -10.48 30.66 -8.88
CA SER A 391 -10.38 31.47 -10.11
C SER A 391 -11.51 31.12 -11.08
N SER A 392 -12.42 32.08 -11.23
CA SER A 392 -13.61 31.98 -12.07
C SER A 392 -13.17 32.06 -13.52
N GLY A 393 -13.16 30.90 -14.19
CA GLY A 393 -13.17 30.81 -15.64
C GLY A 393 -14.40 30.02 -16.08
N ASN A 394 -15.00 30.39 -17.21
CA ASN A 394 -16.15 29.70 -17.80
C ASN A 394 -15.99 28.18 -17.68
N ALA A 395 -16.91 27.52 -16.97
CA ALA A 395 -16.92 26.08 -16.88
C ALA A 395 -17.47 25.51 -18.20
N VAL A 396 -16.91 24.39 -18.64
CA VAL A 396 -17.44 23.69 -19.81
C VAL A 396 -18.66 22.90 -19.36
N TYR A 397 -19.77 23.03 -20.08
CA TYR A 397 -20.97 22.22 -19.89
C TYR A 397 -21.24 21.44 -21.17
N ILE A 398 -21.80 20.24 -21.02
CA ILE A 398 -22.20 19.34 -22.09
C ILE A 398 -23.73 19.42 -22.19
N VAL A 399 -24.23 19.84 -23.35
CA VAL A 399 -25.66 19.94 -23.68
C VAL A 399 -26.01 18.78 -24.61
N TYR A 400 -26.80 17.84 -24.11
CA TYR A 400 -27.21 16.64 -24.85
C TYR A 400 -28.61 16.83 -25.43
N LEU A 401 -28.77 16.61 -26.75
CA LEU A 401 -30.02 16.86 -27.49
C LEU A 401 -30.66 15.56 -28.02
N GLY A 402 -30.13 14.39 -27.68
CA GLY A 402 -30.70 13.10 -28.10
C GLY A 402 -30.31 12.63 -29.51
N GLU A 403 -31.14 11.78 -30.11
CA GLU A 403 -30.94 11.26 -31.47
C GLU A 403 -30.99 12.39 -32.51
N ARG A 404 -30.10 12.34 -33.51
CA ARG A 404 -30.02 13.40 -34.52
C ARG A 404 -31.31 13.48 -35.33
N GLN A 405 -31.90 14.67 -35.41
CA GLN A 405 -33.07 14.91 -36.26
C GLN A 405 -32.70 15.20 -37.72
N GLN A 406 -31.41 15.47 -37.98
CA GLN A 406 -30.88 15.82 -39.30
C GLN A 406 -29.62 15.01 -39.62
N ASN A 407 -29.46 14.60 -40.89
CA ASN A 407 -28.34 13.76 -41.33
C ASN A 407 -27.11 14.54 -41.81
N ASP A 408 -27.24 15.84 -42.11
CA ASP A 408 -26.12 16.69 -42.54
C ASP A 408 -25.38 17.26 -41.31
N PRO A 409 -24.09 16.90 -41.10
CA PRO A 409 -23.32 17.40 -39.97
C PRO A 409 -23.17 18.92 -39.92
N LYS A 410 -23.28 19.61 -41.07
CA LYS A 410 -23.18 21.06 -41.12
C LYS A 410 -24.43 21.69 -40.53
N LEU A 411 -25.62 21.26 -40.97
CA LEU A 411 -26.90 21.71 -40.43
C LEU A 411 -27.06 21.41 -38.93
N VAL A 412 -26.52 20.29 -38.45
CA VAL A 412 -26.50 19.95 -37.01
C VAL A 412 -25.56 20.87 -36.23
N THR A 413 -24.45 21.31 -36.83
CA THR A 413 -23.56 22.28 -36.19
C THR A 413 -24.18 23.66 -36.15
N ASP A 414 -24.84 24.06 -37.24
CA ASP A 414 -25.55 25.34 -37.34
C ASP A 414 -26.67 25.42 -36.29
N SER A 415 -27.44 24.34 -36.08
CA SER A 415 -28.47 24.32 -35.02
C SER A 415 -27.90 24.39 -33.60
N HIS A 416 -26.68 23.89 -33.36
CA HIS A 416 -26.01 24.08 -32.07
C HIS A 416 -25.58 25.54 -31.86
N HIS A 417 -25.14 26.23 -32.92
CA HIS A 417 -24.82 27.65 -32.86
C HIS A 417 -26.07 28.50 -32.63
N ASP A 418 -27.19 28.19 -33.29
CA ASP A 418 -28.46 28.90 -33.09
C ASP A 418 -28.94 28.77 -31.63
N MET A 419 -28.87 27.55 -31.08
CA MET A 419 -29.24 27.30 -29.69
C MET A 419 -28.33 28.04 -28.71
N LEU A 420 -27.00 28.01 -28.90
CA LEU A 420 -26.08 28.79 -28.08
C LEU A 420 -26.31 30.30 -28.21
N THR A 421 -26.60 30.79 -29.41
CA THR A 421 -26.88 32.20 -29.67
C THR A 421 -28.09 32.68 -28.89
N SER A 422 -29.11 31.83 -28.72
CA SER A 422 -30.32 32.15 -27.94
C SER A 422 -30.04 32.48 -26.47
N VAL A 423 -28.94 31.96 -25.91
CA VAL A 423 -28.59 32.08 -24.48
C VAL A 423 -27.39 33.02 -24.28
N MET A 424 -26.56 33.19 -25.32
CA MET A 424 -25.42 34.10 -25.30
C MET A 424 -25.73 35.50 -25.83
N GLY A 425 -26.82 35.68 -26.59
CA GLY A 425 -27.23 36.95 -27.18
C GLY A 425 -26.35 37.44 -28.34
N SER A 426 -25.35 36.65 -28.77
CA SER A 426 -24.46 36.96 -29.88
C SER A 426 -23.98 35.69 -30.57
N GLU A 427 -24.12 35.66 -31.90
CA GLU A 427 -23.65 34.56 -32.74
C GLU A 427 -22.12 34.39 -32.65
N GLN A 428 -21.39 35.50 -32.53
CA GLN A 428 -19.94 35.47 -32.38
C GLN A 428 -19.52 34.82 -31.06
N LEU A 429 -20.21 35.12 -29.95
CA LEU A 429 -19.95 34.49 -28.65
C LEU A 429 -20.38 33.02 -28.63
N ALA A 430 -21.45 32.66 -29.34
CA ALA A 430 -21.87 31.27 -29.50
C ALA A 430 -20.82 30.43 -30.24
N VAL A 431 -20.19 30.98 -31.28
CA VAL A 431 -19.09 30.32 -31.99
C VAL A 431 -17.84 30.21 -31.11
N GLU A 432 -17.47 31.27 -30.38
CA GLU A 432 -16.27 31.31 -29.53
C GLU A 432 -16.37 30.45 -28.25
N SER A 433 -17.59 30.24 -27.74
CA SER A 433 -17.85 29.43 -26.56
C SER A 433 -17.96 27.94 -26.85
N LEU A 434 -18.31 27.57 -28.09
CA LEU A 434 -18.45 26.17 -28.51
C LEU A 434 -17.10 25.45 -28.48
N VAL A 435 -16.99 24.45 -27.61
CA VAL A 435 -15.81 23.60 -27.46
C VAL A 435 -15.88 22.42 -28.43
N TYR A 436 -17.03 21.73 -28.49
CA TYR A 436 -17.26 20.61 -29.41
C TYR A 436 -18.71 20.58 -29.89
N SER A 437 -18.92 20.19 -31.15
CA SER A 437 -20.22 19.88 -31.73
C SER A 437 -20.29 18.38 -32.04
N TYR A 438 -21.15 17.65 -31.32
CA TYR A 438 -21.40 16.23 -31.50
C TYR A 438 -22.48 16.04 -32.57
N LYS A 439 -22.09 15.57 -33.75
CA LYS A 439 -22.92 15.65 -34.97
C LYS A 439 -22.96 14.38 -35.83
N HIS A 440 -22.37 13.29 -35.35
CA HIS A 440 -22.21 12.06 -36.12
C HIS A 440 -23.07 10.90 -35.60
N GLY A 441 -23.08 10.65 -34.27
CA GLY A 441 -23.84 9.56 -33.65
C GLY A 441 -25.08 9.98 -32.86
N PHE A 442 -25.09 11.20 -32.35
CA PHE A 442 -26.17 11.86 -31.61
C PHE A 442 -25.98 13.37 -31.74
N SER A 443 -26.99 14.17 -31.37
CA SER A 443 -26.91 15.64 -31.40
C SER A 443 -26.60 16.18 -30.01
N GLY A 444 -25.73 17.18 -29.94
CA GLY A 444 -25.34 17.85 -28.70
C GLY A 444 -24.05 18.62 -28.86
N PHE A 445 -23.68 19.40 -27.85
CA PHE A 445 -22.45 20.18 -27.87
C PHE A 445 -21.84 20.37 -26.49
N ALA A 446 -20.54 20.65 -26.44
CA ALA A 446 -19.88 21.15 -25.25
C ALA A 446 -19.55 22.62 -25.44
N ALA A 447 -19.85 23.47 -24.47
CA ALA A 447 -19.60 24.91 -24.55
C ALA A 447 -19.15 25.48 -23.21
N LYS A 448 -18.37 26.56 -23.26
CA LYS A 448 -17.98 27.37 -22.10
C LYS A 448 -19.17 28.25 -21.70
N LEU A 449 -19.85 27.89 -20.61
CA LEU A 449 -21.05 28.59 -20.14
C LEU A 449 -20.85 29.13 -18.72
N THR A 450 -21.61 30.17 -18.40
CA THR A 450 -21.91 30.52 -17.00
C THR A 450 -22.99 29.58 -16.45
N GLU A 451 -23.08 29.47 -15.13
CA GLU A 451 -24.09 28.62 -14.47
C GLU A 451 -25.52 29.01 -14.86
N SER A 452 -25.80 30.32 -14.96
CA SER A 452 -27.10 30.84 -15.43
C SER A 452 -27.40 30.48 -16.88
N GLN A 453 -26.40 30.48 -17.77
CA GLN A 453 -26.59 30.07 -19.17
C GLN A 453 -26.81 28.55 -19.28
N ALA A 454 -26.14 27.76 -18.45
CA ALA A 454 -26.35 26.31 -18.41
C ALA A 454 -27.77 25.96 -17.89
N GLU A 455 -28.26 26.70 -16.89
CA GLU A 455 -29.62 26.54 -16.36
C GLU A 455 -30.69 26.89 -17.42
N GLN A 456 -30.53 28.00 -18.13
CA GLN A 456 -31.43 28.38 -19.23
C GLN A 456 -31.46 27.33 -20.36
N LEU A 457 -30.32 26.73 -20.71
CA LEU A 457 -30.30 25.64 -21.69
C LEU A 457 -30.97 24.38 -21.16
N SER A 458 -30.90 24.09 -19.86
CA SER A 458 -31.53 22.91 -19.26
C SER A 458 -33.05 22.93 -19.31
N GLU A 459 -33.65 24.12 -19.44
CA GLU A 459 -35.10 24.31 -19.56
C GLU A 459 -35.59 24.27 -21.02
N HIS A 460 -34.68 24.17 -22.01
CA HIS A 460 -35.04 24.17 -23.42
C HIS A 460 -35.69 22.83 -23.83
N PRO A 461 -36.82 22.82 -24.57
CA PRO A 461 -37.60 21.60 -24.85
C PRO A 461 -36.85 20.55 -25.69
N ASP A 462 -35.89 20.98 -26.51
CA ASP A 462 -35.03 20.08 -27.31
C ASP A 462 -33.77 19.60 -26.57
N VAL A 463 -33.54 20.09 -25.35
CA VAL A 463 -32.40 19.69 -24.50
C VAL A 463 -32.84 18.55 -23.59
N VAL A 464 -32.17 17.41 -23.73
CA VAL A 464 -32.41 16.23 -22.90
C VAL A 464 -31.77 16.40 -21.53
N GLU A 465 -30.53 16.90 -21.51
CA GLU A 465 -29.77 17.10 -20.27
C GLU A 465 -28.62 18.10 -20.47
N VAL A 466 -28.35 18.92 -19.45
CA VAL A 466 -27.15 19.76 -19.35
C VAL A 466 -26.28 19.27 -18.20
N MET A 467 -25.04 18.89 -18.49
CA MET A 467 -24.12 18.27 -17.54
C MET A 467 -22.86 19.12 -17.37
N PRO A 468 -22.35 19.33 -16.15
CA PRO A 468 -21.05 19.97 -15.96
C PRO A 468 -19.89 19.08 -16.42
N ASN A 469 -18.88 19.66 -17.07
CA ASN A 469 -17.65 18.95 -17.44
C ASN A 469 -16.88 18.50 -16.19
N SER A 470 -16.46 17.24 -16.17
CA SER A 470 -15.72 16.64 -15.06
C SER A 470 -14.34 16.16 -15.52
N PHE A 471 -13.32 16.37 -14.69
CA PHE A 471 -11.99 15.82 -14.90
C PHE A 471 -11.92 14.41 -14.32
N TYR A 472 -11.51 13.43 -15.13
CA TYR A 472 -11.30 12.05 -14.70
C TYR A 472 -9.80 11.76 -14.58
N LYS A 473 -9.38 11.08 -13.50
CA LYS A 473 -8.02 10.54 -13.40
C LYS A 473 -7.91 9.25 -14.25
N PRO A 474 -6.76 8.98 -14.90
CA PRO A 474 -6.49 7.65 -15.45
C PRO A 474 -6.32 6.66 -14.29
N GLN A 475 -7.39 5.96 -13.91
CA GLN A 475 -7.29 4.84 -12.96
C GLN A 475 -6.61 3.66 -13.67
N THR A 476 -5.89 2.76 -12.99
CA THR A 476 -5.63 1.44 -13.61
C THR A 476 -6.91 0.60 -13.55
N THR A 477 -7.04 -0.58 -14.15
CA THR A 477 -8.30 -1.38 -14.08
C THR A 477 -8.61 -2.00 -12.69
N ARG A 478 -8.22 -1.30 -11.63
CA ARG A 478 -8.44 -1.43 -10.18
C ARG A 478 -7.59 -2.42 -9.40
N SER A 479 -7.43 -3.65 -9.88
CA SER A 479 -6.87 -4.74 -9.05
C SER A 479 -5.47 -4.45 -8.50
N TRP A 480 -4.64 -3.77 -9.28
CA TRP A 480 -3.28 -3.41 -8.89
C TRP A 480 -3.20 -2.22 -7.92
N ASP A 481 -4.05 -1.21 -8.12
CA ASP A 481 -4.15 -0.07 -7.21
C ASP A 481 -4.70 -0.53 -5.85
N TYR A 482 -5.65 -1.47 -5.86
CA TYR A 482 -6.14 -2.14 -4.65
C TYR A 482 -5.02 -2.85 -3.86
N LEU A 483 -4.03 -3.42 -4.57
CA LEU A 483 -2.85 -4.04 -3.94
C LEU A 483 -1.75 -3.04 -3.54
N GLY A 484 -1.99 -1.73 -3.63
CA GLY A 484 -0.99 -0.69 -3.34
C GLY A 484 0.12 -0.59 -4.40
N VAL A 485 0.00 -1.29 -5.52
CA VAL A 485 0.98 -1.29 -6.60
C VAL A 485 0.56 -0.25 -7.64
N SER A 486 0.78 1.03 -7.36
CA SER A 486 0.50 2.12 -8.30
C SER A 486 1.79 2.74 -8.85
N PRO A 487 1.89 3.07 -10.16
CA PRO A 487 3.02 3.84 -10.69
C PRO A 487 3.21 5.20 -10.00
N GLU A 488 2.13 5.78 -9.48
CA GLU A 488 2.09 7.12 -8.89
C GLU A 488 2.72 7.16 -7.48
N THR A 489 2.82 6.02 -6.80
CA THR A 489 3.38 5.96 -5.44
C THR A 489 4.91 5.82 -5.50
N PRO A 490 5.69 6.87 -5.16
CA PRO A 490 7.13 6.73 -5.07
C PRO A 490 7.50 5.72 -3.98
N ASN A 491 8.51 4.89 -4.25
CA ASN A 491 9.06 3.86 -3.33
C ASN A 491 8.25 2.57 -3.09
N ASN A 492 7.19 2.29 -3.85
CA ASN A 492 6.57 0.95 -3.84
C ASN A 492 7.41 -0.09 -4.61
N LEU A 493 7.04 -1.38 -4.49
CA LEU A 493 7.73 -2.50 -5.12
C LEU A 493 7.83 -2.34 -6.65
N LEU A 494 6.79 -1.81 -7.30
CA LEU A 494 6.77 -1.61 -8.76
C LEU A 494 7.92 -0.71 -9.21
N ASN A 495 8.09 0.44 -8.55
CA ASN A 495 9.13 1.40 -8.90
C ASN A 495 10.53 0.92 -8.46
N LYS A 496 10.66 0.33 -7.26
CA LYS A 496 11.94 -0.20 -6.74
C LYS A 496 12.53 -1.32 -7.60
N SER A 497 11.67 -2.15 -8.19
CA SER A 497 12.07 -3.27 -9.04
C SER A 497 12.21 -2.92 -10.52
N ASN A 498 12.15 -1.62 -10.88
CA ASN A 498 12.11 -1.16 -12.26
C ASN A 498 11.04 -1.89 -13.09
N MET A 499 9.85 -2.08 -12.49
CA MET A 499 8.69 -2.74 -13.09
C MET A 499 8.96 -4.18 -13.57
N GLY A 500 9.96 -4.86 -13.00
CA GLY A 500 10.34 -6.23 -13.34
C GLY A 500 11.23 -6.37 -14.58
N ASP A 501 11.87 -5.29 -15.04
CA ASP A 501 12.80 -5.34 -16.17
C ASP A 501 13.89 -6.41 -15.98
N GLY A 502 14.17 -7.16 -17.04
CA GLY A 502 15.14 -8.26 -17.03
C GLY A 502 14.60 -9.61 -16.51
N VAL A 503 13.46 -9.64 -15.82
CA VAL A 503 12.81 -10.89 -15.37
C VAL A 503 11.95 -11.46 -16.50
N ILE A 504 11.85 -12.79 -16.56
CA ILE A 504 11.17 -13.53 -17.62
C ILE A 504 10.10 -14.41 -16.97
N ILE A 505 8.84 -14.16 -17.31
CA ILE A 505 7.70 -14.95 -16.86
C ILE A 505 7.32 -15.92 -17.98
N GLY A 506 7.47 -17.21 -17.70
CA GLY A 506 6.93 -18.29 -18.51
C GLY A 506 5.46 -18.52 -18.19
N VAL A 507 4.59 -18.54 -19.19
CA VAL A 507 3.15 -18.78 -19.04
C VAL A 507 2.79 -20.05 -19.79
N LEU A 508 2.27 -21.06 -19.08
CA LEU A 508 1.73 -22.28 -19.68
C LEU A 508 0.21 -22.17 -19.67
N ASP A 509 -0.39 -22.03 -20.86
CA ASP A 509 -1.83 -21.74 -21.00
C ASP A 509 -2.34 -22.08 -22.42
N THR A 510 -3.40 -21.41 -22.87
CA THR A 510 -4.07 -21.52 -24.19
C THR A 510 -3.40 -20.74 -25.32
N GLY A 511 -2.30 -20.02 -25.03
CA GLY A 511 -1.50 -19.29 -26.01
C GLY A 511 -1.44 -17.79 -25.73
N ILE A 512 -1.18 -17.00 -26.77
CA ILE A 512 -1.21 -15.54 -26.68
C ILE A 512 -1.74 -14.88 -27.96
N TRP A 513 -2.44 -13.75 -27.82
CA TRP A 513 -2.80 -12.86 -28.92
C TRP A 513 -1.77 -11.74 -29.09
N PRO A 514 -0.72 -11.92 -29.92
CA PRO A 514 0.48 -11.09 -29.90
C PRO A 514 0.23 -9.63 -30.32
N GLU A 515 -0.82 -9.35 -31.09
CA GLU A 515 -1.16 -7.99 -31.54
C GLU A 515 -1.79 -7.12 -30.46
N SER A 516 -2.14 -7.69 -29.30
CA SER A 516 -2.71 -6.92 -28.21
C SER A 516 -1.77 -5.79 -27.78
N LYS A 517 -2.35 -4.62 -27.51
CA LYS A 517 -1.59 -3.45 -27.02
C LYS A 517 -0.86 -3.74 -25.71
N SER A 518 -1.33 -4.72 -24.94
CA SER A 518 -0.69 -5.19 -23.71
C SER A 518 0.68 -5.85 -23.93
N PHE A 519 1.05 -6.21 -25.16
CA PHE A 519 2.33 -6.85 -25.47
C PHE A 519 3.26 -6.01 -26.33
N ARG A 520 3.04 -4.69 -26.33
CA ARG A 520 3.99 -3.74 -26.91
C ARG A 520 5.30 -3.72 -26.14
N ASP A 521 6.37 -3.41 -26.85
CA ASP A 521 7.73 -3.47 -26.33
C ASP A 521 8.41 -2.09 -26.22
N GLU A 522 7.62 -1.03 -26.34
CA GLU A 522 8.08 0.35 -26.26
C GLU A 522 8.74 0.62 -24.90
N GLY A 523 9.93 1.22 -24.91
CA GLY A 523 10.70 1.51 -23.69
C GLY A 523 11.38 0.30 -23.03
N LEU A 524 11.29 -0.91 -23.60
CA LEU A 524 12.00 -2.07 -23.07
C LEU A 524 13.45 -2.17 -23.56
N LYS A 525 14.36 -2.52 -22.65
CA LYS A 525 15.76 -2.82 -22.97
C LYS A 525 15.89 -4.06 -23.89
N PRO A 526 17.07 -4.33 -24.47
CA PRO A 526 17.32 -5.58 -25.19
C PRO A 526 16.95 -6.83 -24.37
N ILE A 527 16.64 -7.92 -25.07
CA ILE A 527 16.30 -9.21 -24.46
C ILE A 527 17.48 -9.67 -23.58
N PRO A 528 17.25 -10.17 -22.35
CA PRO A 528 18.32 -10.66 -21.48
C PRO A 528 19.18 -11.73 -22.18
N SER A 529 20.51 -11.60 -22.09
CA SER A 529 21.44 -12.51 -22.79
C SER A 529 21.38 -13.96 -22.33
N GLY A 530 20.85 -14.22 -21.12
CA GLY A 530 20.63 -15.57 -20.60
C GLY A 530 19.42 -16.30 -21.21
N TRP A 531 18.57 -15.60 -21.98
CA TRP A 531 17.40 -16.18 -22.63
C TRP A 531 17.80 -17.10 -23.79
N LYS A 532 17.27 -18.33 -23.80
CA LYS A 532 17.58 -19.36 -24.81
C LYS A 532 16.36 -19.82 -25.60
N GLY A 533 15.17 -19.35 -25.27
CA GLY A 533 13.95 -19.75 -25.94
C GLY A 533 13.81 -19.16 -27.34
N ILE A 534 12.89 -19.75 -28.10
CA ILE A 534 12.62 -19.39 -29.49
C ILE A 534 11.20 -18.88 -29.66
N CYS A 535 10.97 -18.21 -30.79
CA CYS A 535 9.65 -17.91 -31.28
C CYS A 535 9.32 -18.86 -32.44
N GLN A 536 8.33 -19.73 -32.25
CA GLN A 536 7.94 -20.75 -33.20
C GLN A 536 6.81 -20.21 -34.10
N SER A 537 7.03 -20.22 -35.41
CA SER A 537 5.95 -19.91 -36.37
C SER A 537 4.94 -21.06 -36.47
N GLY A 538 3.72 -20.72 -36.85
CA GLY A 538 2.64 -21.67 -37.11
C GLY A 538 1.44 -20.96 -37.75
N ASP A 539 0.27 -21.59 -37.70
CA ASP A 539 -0.98 -21.04 -38.23
C ASP A 539 -1.26 -19.63 -37.70
N GLN A 540 -1.36 -18.67 -38.63
CA GLN A 540 -1.58 -17.25 -38.35
C GLN A 540 -0.62 -16.65 -37.31
N PHE A 541 0.55 -17.25 -37.12
CA PHE A 541 1.57 -16.78 -36.18
C PHE A 541 2.94 -16.76 -36.87
N ASN A 542 3.43 -15.57 -37.20
CA ASN A 542 4.75 -15.38 -37.80
C ASN A 542 5.74 -14.91 -36.72
N ALA A 543 6.74 -15.74 -36.43
CA ALA A 543 7.73 -15.49 -35.38
C ALA A 543 8.43 -14.13 -35.49
N SER A 544 8.87 -13.75 -36.70
CA SER A 544 9.59 -12.49 -36.94
C SER A 544 8.72 -11.25 -36.78
N LYS A 545 7.40 -11.40 -36.84
CA LYS A 545 6.43 -10.31 -36.71
C LYS A 545 5.83 -10.23 -35.30
N HIS A 546 5.59 -11.37 -34.67
CA HIS A 546 4.77 -11.46 -33.46
C HIS A 546 5.58 -11.57 -32.17
N CYS A 547 6.81 -12.06 -32.21
CA CYS A 547 7.73 -11.88 -31.09
C CYS A 547 8.45 -10.55 -31.20
N ASN A 548 8.71 -9.94 -30.05
CA ASN A 548 9.35 -8.63 -29.91
C ASN A 548 10.14 -8.60 -28.59
N ARG A 549 10.55 -7.43 -28.09
CA ARG A 549 11.26 -7.38 -26.79
C ARG A 549 10.35 -7.64 -25.58
N LYS A 550 9.03 -7.68 -25.74
CA LYS A 550 8.05 -7.99 -24.70
C LYS A 550 7.71 -9.48 -24.69
N LEU A 551 7.17 -10.00 -25.78
CA LEU A 551 6.97 -11.42 -26.05
C LEU A 551 8.23 -11.97 -26.70
N ILE A 552 9.14 -12.50 -25.88
CA ILE A 552 10.48 -12.92 -26.32
C ILE A 552 10.54 -14.38 -26.75
N GLY A 553 9.52 -15.17 -26.43
CA GLY A 553 9.37 -16.55 -26.87
C GLY A 553 7.91 -16.97 -26.89
N ALA A 554 7.58 -17.80 -27.87
CA ALA A 554 6.25 -18.34 -28.06
C ALA A 554 6.38 -19.73 -28.68
N ARG A 555 5.92 -20.76 -27.97
CA ARG A 555 5.93 -22.16 -28.39
C ARG A 555 4.58 -22.80 -28.11
N TRP A 556 4.31 -23.92 -28.77
CA TRP A 556 3.04 -24.64 -28.64
C TRP A 556 3.28 -26.14 -28.73
N PHE A 557 2.47 -26.91 -28.00
CA PHE A 557 2.58 -28.35 -27.90
C PHE A 557 1.18 -28.96 -27.97
N ALA A 558 0.95 -29.81 -28.96
CA ALA A 558 -0.32 -30.48 -29.19
C ALA A 558 -0.18 -32.00 -29.36
N ASP A 559 1.05 -32.53 -29.36
CA ASP A 559 1.30 -33.92 -29.73
C ASP A 559 0.63 -34.88 -28.75
N GLY A 560 0.61 -34.54 -27.46
CA GLY A 560 -0.10 -35.32 -26.44
C GLY A 560 -1.61 -35.33 -26.68
N LEU A 561 -2.19 -34.16 -26.95
CA LEU A 561 -3.62 -34.03 -27.25
C LEU A 561 -4.02 -34.76 -28.54
N LEU A 562 -3.26 -34.58 -29.62
CA LEU A 562 -3.51 -35.18 -30.93
C LEU A 562 -3.41 -36.71 -30.88
N ALA A 563 -2.45 -37.25 -30.12
CA ALA A 563 -2.32 -38.68 -29.92
C ALA A 563 -3.54 -39.28 -29.20
N GLU A 564 -4.09 -38.59 -28.20
CA GLU A 564 -5.27 -39.06 -27.44
C GLU A 564 -6.57 -38.97 -28.27
N ILE A 565 -6.73 -37.90 -29.04
CA ILE A 565 -7.92 -37.70 -29.89
C ILE A 565 -7.89 -38.62 -31.13
N GLY A 566 -6.71 -39.03 -31.59
CA GLY A 566 -6.55 -39.98 -32.71
C GLY A 566 -6.88 -39.42 -34.09
N GLN A 567 -7.15 -38.12 -34.20
CA GLN A 567 -7.44 -37.41 -35.46
C GLN A 567 -6.86 -35.98 -35.40
N PRO A 568 -6.52 -35.37 -36.56
CA PRO A 568 -6.06 -33.99 -36.59
C PRO A 568 -7.11 -33.04 -36.01
N LEU A 569 -6.65 -32.03 -35.28
CA LEU A 569 -7.48 -30.90 -34.85
C LEU A 569 -8.13 -30.26 -36.07
N ASN A 570 -9.46 -30.37 -36.19
CA ASN A 570 -10.21 -29.68 -37.23
C ASN A 570 -10.36 -28.19 -36.85
N SER A 571 -9.36 -27.39 -37.25
CA SER A 571 -9.27 -25.96 -36.99
C SER A 571 -10.47 -25.16 -37.49
N THR A 572 -11.22 -25.69 -38.46
CA THR A 572 -12.40 -25.00 -39.02
C THR A 572 -13.63 -25.14 -38.12
N ILE A 573 -13.77 -26.25 -37.40
CA ILE A 573 -14.91 -26.50 -36.49
C ILE A 573 -14.62 -25.98 -35.07
N SER A 574 -13.35 -26.03 -34.64
CA SER A 574 -12.92 -25.60 -33.30
C SER A 574 -12.51 -24.12 -33.22
N GLU A 575 -12.45 -23.41 -34.36
CA GLU A 575 -11.90 -22.04 -34.47
C GLU A 575 -10.50 -21.91 -33.85
N GLU A 576 -9.67 -22.94 -34.02
CA GLU A 576 -8.38 -23.09 -33.32
C GLU A 576 -7.18 -22.88 -34.28
N PHE A 577 -6.02 -22.51 -33.73
CA PHE A 577 -4.78 -22.27 -34.48
C PHE A 577 -3.68 -23.25 -34.06
N MET A 578 -3.12 -24.02 -35.01
CA MET A 578 -1.92 -24.84 -34.80
C MET A 578 -0.65 -23.97 -34.71
N SER A 579 -0.64 -23.11 -33.69
CA SER A 579 0.42 -22.17 -33.35
C SER A 579 0.26 -21.71 -31.89
N SER A 580 1.15 -20.85 -31.42
CA SER A 580 1.01 -20.19 -30.11
C SER A 580 -0.08 -19.12 -30.07
N ARG A 581 -0.82 -18.88 -31.17
CA ARG A 581 -1.93 -17.94 -31.18
C ARG A 581 -3.06 -18.45 -30.30
N ASP A 582 -3.61 -17.54 -29.50
CA ASP A 582 -4.70 -17.83 -28.57
C ASP A 582 -6.06 -17.74 -29.26
N ALA A 583 -6.75 -18.87 -29.40
CA ALA A 583 -8.12 -18.93 -29.91
C ALA A 583 -9.19 -18.78 -28.82
N GLU A 584 -8.81 -19.00 -27.55
CA GLU A 584 -9.74 -19.05 -26.43
C GLU A 584 -9.77 -17.70 -25.70
N GLY A 585 -8.60 -17.12 -25.41
CA GLY A 585 -8.44 -15.80 -24.81
C GLY A 585 -7.86 -15.82 -23.39
N HIS A 586 -7.99 -16.93 -22.65
CA HIS A 586 -7.53 -17.09 -21.28
C HIS A 586 -6.02 -16.89 -21.14
N GLY A 587 -5.22 -17.42 -22.07
CA GLY A 587 -3.77 -17.30 -22.07
C GLY A 587 -3.31 -15.86 -22.26
N THR A 588 -4.00 -15.13 -23.13
CA THR A 588 -3.84 -13.69 -23.34
C THR A 588 -4.21 -12.90 -22.08
N HIS A 589 -5.30 -13.28 -21.42
CA HIS A 589 -5.81 -12.64 -20.21
C HIS A 589 -4.84 -12.77 -19.03
N VAL A 590 -4.36 -13.99 -18.76
CA VAL A 590 -3.42 -14.23 -17.67
C VAL A 590 -2.03 -13.63 -17.97
N SER A 591 -1.58 -13.68 -19.23
CA SER A 591 -0.29 -13.09 -19.64
C SER A 591 -0.30 -11.56 -19.48
N SER A 592 -1.39 -10.91 -19.89
CA SER A 592 -1.55 -9.46 -19.74
C SER A 592 -1.81 -9.04 -18.30
N THR A 593 -2.42 -9.89 -17.47
CA THR A 593 -2.51 -9.67 -16.02
C THR A 593 -1.14 -9.76 -15.34
N ALA A 594 -0.28 -10.71 -15.74
CA ALA A 594 1.05 -10.86 -15.12
C ALA A 594 2.01 -9.75 -15.55
N ALA A 595 2.05 -9.43 -16.84
CA ALA A 595 3.04 -8.53 -17.39
C ALA A 595 2.52 -7.61 -18.50
N GLY A 596 1.23 -7.35 -18.67
CA GLY A 596 0.75 -6.40 -19.67
C GLY A 596 1.41 -5.01 -19.56
N ALA A 597 1.75 -4.41 -20.71
CA ALA A 597 2.10 -3.00 -20.81
C ALA A 597 0.91 -2.10 -20.42
N PHE A 598 1.16 -0.83 -20.18
CA PHE A 598 0.12 0.15 -19.88
C PHE A 598 -0.75 0.41 -21.12
N VAL A 599 -2.06 0.19 -21.00
CA VAL A 599 -3.04 0.47 -22.05
C VAL A 599 -4.18 1.30 -21.46
N ALA A 600 -4.21 2.59 -21.80
CA ALA A 600 -5.22 3.52 -21.31
C ALA A 600 -6.61 3.31 -21.94
N ASN A 601 -7.64 3.83 -21.26
CA ASN A 601 -9.04 3.85 -21.69
C ASN A 601 -9.63 2.46 -21.99
N VAL A 602 -9.20 1.47 -21.21
CA VAL A 602 -9.70 0.10 -21.21
C VAL A 602 -10.78 -0.03 -20.15
N GLY A 603 -11.91 -0.61 -20.54
CA GLY A 603 -12.98 -1.03 -19.64
C GLY A 603 -13.62 -2.29 -20.21
N TYR A 604 -14.71 -2.73 -19.61
CA TYR A 604 -15.57 -3.76 -20.16
C TYR A 604 -16.90 -3.12 -20.51
N ASP A 605 -17.15 -2.88 -21.80
CA ASP A 605 -18.33 -2.18 -22.32
C ASP A 605 -18.66 -0.87 -21.58
N GLY A 606 -17.64 -0.10 -21.18
CA GLY A 606 -17.80 1.17 -20.47
C GLY A 606 -17.82 1.11 -18.94
N VAL A 607 -17.87 -0.07 -18.31
CA VAL A 607 -17.67 -0.21 -16.86
C VAL A 607 -16.21 -0.47 -16.50
N GLY A 608 -15.79 0.01 -15.33
CA GLY A 608 -14.42 -0.18 -14.83
C GLY A 608 -13.34 0.44 -15.72
N LEU A 609 -13.66 1.53 -16.42
CA LEU A 609 -12.76 2.26 -17.31
C LEU A 609 -11.50 2.73 -16.58
N GLY A 610 -10.34 2.47 -17.19
CA GLY A 610 -9.03 2.83 -16.66
C GLY A 610 -7.90 2.40 -17.59
N THR A 611 -6.74 2.15 -17.02
CA THR A 611 -5.48 1.78 -17.64
C THR A 611 -5.21 0.33 -17.30
N ALA A 612 -5.42 -0.57 -18.24
CA ALA A 612 -5.04 -1.95 -18.04
C ALA A 612 -3.52 -2.05 -18.02
N ARG A 613 -2.97 -2.83 -17.08
CA ARG A 613 -1.55 -3.16 -16.99
C ARG A 613 -1.38 -4.45 -16.21
N GLY A 614 -0.28 -5.16 -16.44
CA GLY A 614 0.07 -6.34 -15.66
C GLY A 614 0.95 -6.02 -14.45
N GLY A 615 1.10 -6.97 -13.54
CA GLY A 615 1.86 -6.85 -12.28
C GLY A 615 3.28 -6.31 -12.46
N ALA A 616 3.98 -6.84 -13.46
CA ALA A 616 5.32 -6.41 -13.86
C ALA A 616 5.34 -5.95 -15.33
N PRO A 617 4.96 -4.68 -15.62
CA PRO A 617 4.83 -4.17 -16.98
C PRO A 617 6.11 -4.24 -17.83
N ARG A 618 7.31 -4.27 -17.21
CA ARG A 618 8.60 -4.39 -17.91
C ARG A 618 9.19 -5.80 -17.92
N ALA A 619 8.58 -6.76 -17.24
CA ALA A 619 8.99 -8.17 -17.32
C ALA A 619 8.76 -8.72 -18.74
N ARG A 620 9.55 -9.71 -19.14
CA ARG A 620 9.46 -10.38 -20.44
C ARG A 620 8.49 -11.55 -20.35
N LEU A 621 7.81 -11.87 -21.44
CA LEU A 621 6.89 -12.99 -21.55
C LEU A 621 7.48 -14.08 -22.44
N ALA A 622 7.40 -15.31 -21.96
CA ALA A 622 7.62 -16.52 -22.74
C ALA A 622 6.36 -17.39 -22.64
N VAL A 623 5.70 -17.65 -23.76
CA VAL A 623 4.40 -18.35 -23.77
C VAL A 623 4.58 -19.77 -24.30
N TYR A 624 4.02 -20.73 -23.57
CA TYR A 624 4.01 -22.16 -23.88
C TYR A 624 2.56 -22.62 -23.96
N LYS A 625 1.99 -22.65 -25.17
CA LYS A 625 0.63 -23.14 -25.38
C LYS A 625 0.58 -24.65 -25.17
N VAL A 626 -0.11 -25.08 -24.11
CA VAL A 626 -0.30 -26.49 -23.72
C VAL A 626 -1.77 -26.87 -23.57
N CYS A 627 -2.66 -25.87 -23.72
CA CYS A 627 -4.10 -26.01 -23.69
C CYS A 627 -4.70 -25.56 -25.02
N TRP A 628 -5.81 -26.20 -25.40
CA TRP A 628 -6.45 -26.03 -26.70
C TRP A 628 -7.96 -25.91 -26.53
N LYS A 629 -8.62 -25.13 -27.38
CA LYS A 629 -10.08 -24.90 -27.44
C LYS A 629 -10.80 -26.13 -28.01
N VAL A 630 -10.62 -27.26 -27.33
CA VAL A 630 -11.32 -28.53 -27.54
C VAL A 630 -12.06 -28.83 -26.25
N GLN A 631 -13.38 -29.07 -26.31
CA GLN A 631 -14.23 -29.42 -25.16
C GLN A 631 -13.93 -28.55 -23.90
N ASP A 632 -14.23 -27.25 -23.98
CA ASP A 632 -14.08 -26.27 -22.88
C ASP A 632 -12.64 -25.97 -22.41
N GLY A 633 -11.63 -26.27 -23.22
CA GLY A 633 -10.23 -25.91 -22.92
C GLY A 633 -9.45 -27.06 -22.29
N MET A 634 -9.04 -28.03 -23.11
CA MET A 634 -8.30 -29.21 -22.65
C MET A 634 -6.79 -29.01 -22.71
N CYS A 635 -6.09 -29.45 -21.66
CA CYS A 635 -4.64 -29.45 -21.57
C CYS A 635 -4.15 -30.89 -21.38
N ALA A 636 -3.39 -31.43 -22.33
CA ALA A 636 -2.85 -32.78 -22.19
C ALA A 636 -1.67 -32.80 -21.21
N SER A 637 -1.63 -33.82 -20.35
CA SER A 637 -0.58 -33.95 -19.33
C SER A 637 0.83 -34.02 -19.91
N ALA A 638 0.99 -34.67 -21.07
CA ALA A 638 2.25 -34.73 -21.80
C ALA A 638 2.71 -33.35 -22.30
N ASP A 639 1.78 -32.57 -22.86
CA ASP A 639 2.06 -31.22 -23.38
C ASP A 639 2.40 -30.25 -22.23
N ILE A 640 1.74 -30.36 -21.07
CA ILE A 640 2.09 -29.60 -19.86
C ILE A 640 3.54 -29.89 -19.43
N LEU A 641 3.95 -31.16 -19.33
CA LEU A 641 5.33 -31.51 -18.98
C LEU A 641 6.32 -31.01 -20.03
N LYS A 642 5.95 -31.03 -21.30
CA LYS A 642 6.78 -30.48 -22.36
C LYS A 642 6.95 -28.96 -22.22
N GLY A 643 5.90 -28.26 -21.83
CA GLY A 643 5.96 -26.84 -21.47
C GLY A 643 6.93 -26.56 -20.31
N PHE A 644 6.90 -27.38 -19.25
CA PHE A 644 7.86 -27.27 -18.14
C PHE A 644 9.30 -27.50 -18.61
N ASP A 645 9.54 -28.57 -19.37
CA ASP A 645 10.86 -28.93 -19.91
C ASP A 645 11.48 -27.78 -20.71
N GLU A 646 10.73 -27.21 -21.65
CA GLU A 646 11.21 -26.11 -22.47
C GLU A 646 11.31 -24.80 -21.68
N GLY A 647 10.38 -24.50 -20.77
CA GLY A 647 10.49 -23.34 -19.88
C GLY A 647 11.76 -23.35 -19.03
N ILE A 648 12.10 -24.51 -18.45
CA ILE A 648 13.33 -24.71 -17.68
C ILE A 648 14.56 -24.51 -18.56
N LYS A 649 14.58 -25.13 -19.75
CA LYS A 649 15.69 -25.06 -20.69
C LYS A 649 15.91 -23.64 -21.22
N ASP A 650 14.84 -22.91 -21.49
CA ASP A 650 14.87 -21.56 -22.05
C ASP A 650 15.35 -20.52 -21.02
N GLY A 651 15.29 -20.85 -19.73
CA GLY A 651 15.81 -20.02 -18.64
C GLY A 651 14.79 -19.02 -18.10
N VAL A 652 13.51 -19.38 -18.02
CA VAL A 652 12.50 -18.53 -17.36
C VAL A 652 12.80 -18.39 -15.87
N HIS A 653 12.39 -17.27 -15.27
CA HIS A 653 12.60 -17.01 -13.84
C HIS A 653 11.38 -17.39 -13.00
N VAL A 654 10.18 -17.28 -13.59
CA VAL A 654 8.88 -17.54 -12.98
C VAL A 654 8.06 -18.37 -13.95
N LEU A 655 7.38 -19.41 -13.47
CA LEU A 655 6.37 -20.14 -14.24
C LEU A 655 4.98 -19.87 -13.64
N SER A 656 4.06 -19.36 -14.46
CA SER A 656 2.67 -19.10 -14.11
C SER A 656 1.76 -20.12 -14.79
N LEU A 657 1.03 -20.90 -14.00
CA LEU A 657 0.11 -21.93 -14.48
C LEU A 657 -1.29 -21.69 -13.93
N SER A 658 -2.16 -21.14 -14.76
CA SER A 658 -3.59 -21.03 -14.46
C SER A 658 -4.34 -22.30 -14.87
N ILE A 659 -3.75 -23.45 -14.56
CA ILE A 659 -4.20 -24.80 -14.93
C ILE A 659 -4.22 -25.65 -13.66
N ALA A 660 -5.27 -26.45 -13.50
CA ALA A 660 -5.37 -27.46 -12.46
C ALA A 660 -6.04 -28.72 -13.01
N ILE A 661 -5.77 -29.85 -12.36
CA ILE A 661 -6.50 -31.08 -12.65
C ILE A 661 -7.97 -30.92 -12.19
N THR A 662 -8.91 -31.35 -13.03
CA THR A 662 -10.35 -31.23 -12.77
C THR A 662 -10.80 -32.14 -11.61
N SER A 663 -10.24 -33.34 -11.51
CA SER A 663 -10.49 -34.26 -10.38
C SER A 663 -9.74 -33.85 -9.12
N LEU A 664 -10.11 -34.41 -7.96
CA LEU A 664 -9.33 -34.23 -6.74
C LEU A 664 -7.92 -34.81 -6.91
N PRO A 665 -6.88 -34.21 -6.31
CA PRO A 665 -5.55 -34.80 -6.30
C PRO A 665 -5.56 -36.05 -5.41
N LEU A 666 -5.60 -37.23 -6.05
CA LEU A 666 -5.62 -38.54 -5.39
C LEU A 666 -4.25 -39.24 -5.36
N ASN A 667 -3.30 -38.74 -6.14
CA ASN A 667 -2.00 -39.38 -6.34
C ASN A 667 -0.91 -38.66 -5.53
N SER A 668 0.10 -39.42 -5.08
CA SER A 668 1.28 -38.84 -4.44
C SER A 668 2.06 -37.94 -5.40
N GLU A 669 2.85 -37.01 -4.86
CA GLU A 669 3.64 -36.07 -5.68
C GLU A 669 4.76 -36.74 -6.49
N VAL A 670 5.06 -38.01 -6.19
CA VAL A 670 6.02 -38.86 -6.92
C VAL A 670 5.35 -39.81 -7.92
N ASP A 671 4.02 -39.82 -7.99
CA ASP A 671 3.27 -40.59 -8.98
C ASP A 671 3.35 -39.91 -10.35
N GLY A 672 3.59 -40.69 -11.41
CA GLY A 672 3.70 -40.17 -12.77
C GLY A 672 2.46 -39.41 -13.28
N ARG A 673 1.30 -39.61 -12.65
CA ARG A 673 0.06 -38.88 -12.96
C ARG A 673 0.00 -37.47 -12.34
N ALA A 674 0.88 -37.16 -11.38
CA ALA A 674 0.97 -35.84 -10.75
C ALA A 674 1.87 -34.88 -11.56
N VAL A 675 1.55 -34.69 -12.84
CA VAL A 675 2.45 -34.04 -13.81
C VAL A 675 2.87 -32.61 -13.45
N ILE A 676 1.96 -31.80 -12.91
CA ILE A 676 2.29 -30.44 -12.46
C ILE A 676 3.24 -30.49 -11.25
N ALA A 677 3.08 -31.44 -10.33
CA ALA A 677 3.98 -31.61 -9.19
C ALA A 677 5.40 -32.00 -9.66
N ILE A 678 5.51 -32.92 -10.61
CA ILE A 678 6.78 -33.36 -11.19
C ILE A 678 7.49 -32.23 -11.94
N GLY A 679 6.80 -31.59 -12.88
CA GLY A 679 7.36 -30.48 -13.66
C GLY A 679 7.80 -29.31 -12.77
N SER A 680 6.97 -28.97 -11.78
CA SER A 680 7.29 -27.90 -10.83
C SER A 680 8.44 -28.23 -9.89
N PHE A 681 8.60 -29.49 -9.47
CA PHE A 681 9.76 -29.91 -8.66
C PHE A 681 11.07 -29.62 -9.40
N HIS A 682 11.15 -30.01 -10.68
CA HIS A 682 12.34 -29.80 -11.50
C HIS A 682 12.62 -28.32 -11.81
N ALA A 683 11.58 -27.49 -11.90
CA ALA A 683 11.71 -26.05 -12.04
C ALA A 683 12.25 -25.41 -10.75
N VAL A 684 11.63 -25.73 -9.60
CA VAL A 684 12.03 -25.20 -8.28
C VAL A 684 13.43 -25.63 -7.89
N ALA A 685 13.81 -26.88 -8.18
CA ALA A 685 15.16 -27.38 -7.97
C ALA A 685 16.24 -26.60 -8.76
N ARG A 686 15.85 -25.86 -9.81
CA ARG A 686 16.71 -24.98 -10.60
C ARG A 686 16.52 -23.49 -10.28
N GLY A 687 15.84 -23.18 -9.17
CA GLY A 687 15.62 -21.81 -8.72
C GLY A 687 14.48 -21.07 -9.45
N ILE A 688 13.67 -21.78 -10.24
CA ILE A 688 12.51 -21.22 -10.94
C ILE A 688 11.29 -21.39 -10.04
N ILE A 689 10.66 -20.28 -9.67
CA ILE A 689 9.45 -20.31 -8.85
C ILE A 689 8.22 -20.62 -9.69
N VAL A 690 7.35 -21.49 -9.17
CA VAL A 690 6.14 -21.95 -9.86
C VAL A 690 4.92 -21.49 -9.08
N VAL A 691 4.04 -20.75 -9.76
CA VAL A 691 2.81 -20.19 -9.22
C VAL A 691 1.63 -20.85 -9.94
N CYS A 692 0.75 -21.49 -9.19
CA CYS A 692 -0.39 -22.22 -9.75
C CYS A 692 -1.72 -21.81 -9.11
N ALA A 693 -2.80 -21.92 -9.88
CA ALA A 693 -4.17 -21.72 -9.40
C ALA A 693 -4.57 -22.79 -8.37
N ALA A 694 -5.34 -22.41 -7.35
CA ALA A 694 -5.88 -23.33 -6.35
C ALA A 694 -7.03 -24.21 -6.87
N GLY A 695 -7.69 -23.81 -7.96
CA GLY A 695 -8.91 -24.44 -8.47
C GLY A 695 -10.17 -23.64 -8.15
N ASN A 696 -11.25 -23.93 -8.88
CA ASN A 696 -12.53 -23.21 -8.80
C ASN A 696 -13.68 -24.11 -8.28
N ASP A 697 -13.37 -25.11 -7.46
CA ASP A 697 -14.31 -26.13 -6.96
C ASP A 697 -14.80 -25.86 -5.52
N GLY A 698 -14.56 -24.65 -5.00
CA GLY A 698 -15.07 -24.19 -3.70
C GLY A 698 -16.61 -24.07 -3.66
N PRO A 699 -17.21 -23.83 -2.47
CA PRO A 699 -16.57 -23.47 -1.20
C PRO A 699 -16.32 -24.68 -0.28
N SER A 700 -16.63 -25.90 -0.73
CA SER A 700 -16.44 -27.11 0.06
C SER A 700 -14.98 -27.30 0.46
N SER A 701 -14.75 -27.81 1.67
CA SER A 701 -13.42 -28.16 2.16
C SER A 701 -12.76 -29.27 1.31
N GLN A 702 -11.43 -29.30 1.27
CA GLN A 702 -10.61 -30.30 0.55
C GLN A 702 -10.79 -30.29 -0.97
N THR A 703 -11.04 -29.12 -1.54
CA THR A 703 -11.21 -28.92 -3.00
C THR A 703 -9.96 -28.33 -3.66
N VAL A 704 -8.96 -27.92 -2.87
CA VAL A 704 -7.71 -27.32 -3.35
C VAL A 704 -6.88 -28.28 -4.21
N LYS A 705 -6.36 -27.75 -5.31
CA LYS A 705 -5.49 -28.43 -6.28
C LYS A 705 -4.05 -27.91 -6.17
N ASN A 706 -3.15 -28.41 -7.01
CA ASN A 706 -1.75 -27.96 -7.09
C ASN A 706 -1.06 -27.92 -5.71
N ILE A 707 -1.23 -29.00 -4.95
CA ILE A 707 -1.00 -29.08 -3.51
C ILE A 707 0.45 -29.35 -3.08
N ALA A 708 1.37 -29.55 -4.02
CA ALA A 708 2.75 -29.89 -3.70
C ALA A 708 3.44 -28.74 -2.92
N PRO A 709 4.31 -29.05 -1.93
CA PRO A 709 4.88 -28.05 -1.04
C PRO A 709 5.98 -27.20 -1.67
N TRP A 710 6.32 -27.37 -2.95
CA TRP A 710 7.22 -26.48 -3.68
C TRP A 710 6.48 -25.50 -4.61
N ILE A 711 5.17 -25.67 -4.77
CA ILE A 711 4.31 -24.78 -5.57
C ILE A 711 3.76 -23.65 -4.68
N VAL A 712 3.67 -22.43 -5.22
CA VAL A 712 2.87 -21.34 -4.64
C VAL A 712 1.45 -21.45 -5.19
N THR A 713 0.51 -21.88 -4.36
CA THR A 713 -0.89 -22.14 -4.74
C THR A 713 -1.75 -20.95 -4.37
N VAL A 714 -2.46 -20.40 -5.36
CA VAL A 714 -3.15 -19.10 -5.26
C VAL A 714 -4.67 -19.26 -5.31
N GLY A 715 -5.35 -18.88 -4.24
CA GLY A 715 -6.82 -18.74 -4.22
C GLY A 715 -7.28 -17.35 -4.69
N ALA A 716 -8.60 -17.17 -4.85
CA ALA A 716 -9.19 -15.97 -5.41
C ALA A 716 -9.92 -15.12 -4.36
N SER A 717 -9.72 -13.81 -4.44
CA SER A 717 -10.44 -12.81 -3.65
C SER A 717 -11.08 -11.76 -4.56
N THR A 718 -12.11 -11.08 -4.05
CA THR A 718 -12.66 -9.89 -4.68
C THR A 718 -11.74 -8.69 -4.48
N VAL A 719 -11.96 -7.64 -5.28
CA VAL A 719 -11.39 -6.31 -5.06
C VAL A 719 -12.46 -5.41 -4.45
N ASP A 720 -12.06 -4.22 -4.01
CA ASP A 720 -12.96 -3.18 -3.50
C ASP A 720 -13.73 -2.44 -4.61
N ARG A 721 -14.26 -3.20 -5.59
CA ARG A 721 -15.07 -2.70 -6.70
C ARG A 721 -16.33 -3.54 -6.83
N SER A 722 -17.48 -2.87 -6.96
CA SER A 722 -18.77 -3.50 -7.27
C SER A 722 -19.50 -2.75 -8.39
N PHE A 723 -20.51 -3.40 -8.96
CA PHE A 723 -21.29 -2.86 -10.07
C PHE A 723 -22.79 -2.81 -9.71
N PRO A 724 -23.20 -1.90 -8.81
CA PRO A 724 -24.59 -1.80 -8.40
C PRO A 724 -25.48 -1.24 -9.51
N THR A 725 -26.66 -1.85 -9.68
CA THR A 725 -27.75 -1.36 -10.53
C THR A 725 -29.00 -1.09 -9.68
N GLN A 726 -29.77 -0.07 -10.05
CA GLN A 726 -31.03 0.25 -9.39
C GLN A 726 -32.22 -0.43 -10.08
N ILE A 727 -33.03 -1.13 -9.29
CA ILE A 727 -34.29 -1.76 -9.69
C ILE A 727 -35.43 -0.92 -9.10
N THR A 728 -36.15 -0.19 -9.94
CA THR A 728 -37.26 0.67 -9.50
C THR A 728 -38.59 0.05 -9.87
N LEU A 729 -39.47 -0.15 -8.88
CA LEU A 729 -40.81 -0.71 -9.06
C LEU A 729 -41.83 0.39 -9.36
N GLY A 730 -42.97 0.04 -9.95
CA GLY A 730 -44.04 1.00 -10.27
C GLY A 730 -44.68 1.71 -9.06
N ASN A 731 -44.42 1.25 -7.84
CA ASN A 731 -44.80 1.95 -6.59
C ASN A 731 -43.70 2.90 -6.07
N ASN A 732 -42.72 3.23 -6.90
CA ASN A 732 -41.59 4.10 -6.59
C ASN A 732 -40.63 3.57 -5.50
N LYS A 733 -40.71 2.29 -5.13
CA LYS A 733 -39.68 1.65 -4.30
C LYS A 733 -38.50 1.24 -5.17
N THR A 734 -37.30 1.59 -4.73
CA THR A 734 -36.05 1.25 -5.40
C THR A 734 -35.23 0.29 -4.56
N PHE A 735 -34.74 -0.76 -5.20
CA PHE A 735 -33.84 -1.75 -4.61
C PHE A 735 -32.51 -1.74 -5.34
N GLN A 736 -31.45 -2.13 -4.63
CA GLN A 736 -30.12 -2.27 -5.18
C GLN A 736 -29.90 -3.73 -5.60
N GLY A 737 -29.58 -3.94 -6.88
CA GLY A 737 -29.09 -5.19 -7.41
C GLY A 737 -27.67 -5.06 -7.94
N GLN A 738 -27.18 -6.10 -8.59
CA GLN A 738 -25.84 -6.16 -9.15
C GLN A 738 -25.91 -6.56 -10.62
N SER A 739 -25.19 -5.85 -11.47
CA SER A 739 -25.21 -6.08 -12.92
C SER A 739 -23.94 -5.52 -13.54
N ILE A 740 -23.52 -6.14 -14.65
CA ILE A 740 -22.45 -5.61 -15.52
C ILE A 740 -23.00 -5.30 -16.92
N TYR A 741 -24.33 -5.20 -17.08
CA TYR A 741 -24.97 -4.88 -18.35
C TYR A 741 -24.82 -3.40 -18.70
N THR A 742 -24.34 -3.10 -19.89
CA THR A 742 -23.99 -1.73 -20.31
C THR A 742 -24.68 -1.28 -21.60
N GLY A 743 -25.62 -2.08 -22.11
CA GLY A 743 -26.45 -1.72 -23.25
C GLY A 743 -27.55 -0.69 -22.90
N MET A 744 -28.69 -0.73 -23.59
CA MET A 744 -29.80 0.18 -23.27
C MET A 744 -30.55 -0.26 -22.02
N GLY A 745 -30.69 0.64 -21.04
CA GLY A 745 -31.49 0.38 -19.84
C GLY A 745 -32.93 0.01 -20.17
N VAL A 746 -33.58 -0.74 -19.29
CA VAL A 746 -34.99 -1.11 -19.46
C VAL A 746 -35.83 -0.06 -18.76
N GLY A 747 -36.56 0.74 -19.54
CA GLY A 747 -37.60 1.65 -19.04
C GLY A 747 -38.70 0.91 -18.28
N PHE A 748 -39.69 1.62 -17.74
CA PHE A 748 -40.79 0.95 -17.05
C PHE A 748 -41.53 0.00 -18.00
N THR A 749 -41.50 -1.29 -17.68
CA THR A 749 -42.22 -2.35 -18.39
C THR A 749 -42.88 -3.32 -17.41
N GLY A 750 -43.71 -4.23 -17.91
CA GLY A 750 -44.37 -5.24 -17.09
C GLY A 750 -43.37 -6.17 -16.41
N LEU A 751 -43.69 -6.59 -15.19
CA LEU A 751 -42.92 -7.58 -14.41
C LEU A 751 -43.69 -8.90 -14.34
N PHE A 752 -43.01 -10.03 -14.51
CA PHE A 752 -43.61 -11.36 -14.49
C PHE A 752 -42.82 -12.32 -13.58
N TYR A 753 -43.54 -13.17 -12.85
CA TYR A 753 -42.98 -14.29 -12.10
C TYR A 753 -43.67 -15.57 -12.56
N PRO A 754 -42.94 -16.58 -13.07
CA PRO A 754 -43.55 -17.82 -13.58
C PRO A 754 -44.14 -18.71 -12.47
N GLY A 755 -43.79 -18.55 -11.20
CA GLY A 755 -44.24 -19.50 -10.16
C GLY A 755 -43.45 -20.80 -10.16
N ASP A 756 -43.74 -21.65 -9.17
CA ASP A 756 -42.89 -22.77 -8.77
C ASP A 756 -42.96 -23.98 -9.73
N ASP A 757 -44.01 -24.06 -10.56
CA ASP A 757 -44.22 -25.14 -11.54
C ASP A 757 -43.33 -25.03 -12.81
N ALA A 758 -42.59 -23.93 -12.99
CA ALA A 758 -41.72 -23.71 -14.17
C ALA A 758 -40.24 -24.03 -13.90
N THR A 759 -39.93 -24.70 -12.79
CA THR A 759 -38.56 -24.81 -12.26
C THR A 759 -38.21 -26.23 -11.82
N SER A 760 -37.63 -27.04 -12.70
CA SER A 760 -36.91 -28.26 -12.28
C SER A 760 -35.57 -27.94 -11.58
N THR A 761 -35.03 -26.72 -11.80
CA THR A 761 -33.71 -26.25 -11.34
C THR A 761 -33.72 -24.87 -10.66
N GLY A 762 -34.85 -24.16 -10.66
CA GLY A 762 -34.97 -22.81 -10.08
C GLY A 762 -34.53 -21.65 -10.98
N VAL A 763 -34.35 -21.85 -12.30
CA VAL A 763 -33.66 -20.86 -13.16
C VAL A 763 -34.55 -20.29 -14.28
N CYS A 764 -35.87 -20.43 -14.18
CA CYS A 764 -36.82 -20.04 -15.26
C CYS A 764 -36.46 -20.68 -16.63
N GLU A 765 -36.01 -21.93 -16.63
CA GLU A 765 -35.46 -22.59 -17.82
C GLU A 765 -36.55 -22.98 -18.83
N ASP A 766 -37.77 -23.32 -18.37
CA ASP A 766 -38.90 -23.67 -19.24
C ASP A 766 -39.97 -22.57 -19.29
N LEU A 767 -39.72 -21.57 -20.14
CA LEU A 767 -40.68 -20.50 -20.46
C LEU A 767 -41.37 -20.71 -21.81
N SER A 768 -41.12 -21.87 -22.46
CA SER A 768 -41.53 -22.16 -23.83
C SER A 768 -43.05 -22.15 -24.02
N LEU A 769 -43.79 -22.67 -23.03
CA LEU A 769 -45.26 -22.71 -23.00
C LEU A 769 -45.91 -21.40 -22.53
N ARG A 770 -45.11 -20.39 -22.14
CA ARG A 770 -45.59 -19.13 -21.53
C ARG A 770 -45.10 -17.87 -22.25
N ARG A 771 -44.69 -18.02 -23.52
CA ARG A 771 -44.18 -16.91 -24.37
C ARG A 771 -45.11 -15.70 -24.39
N SER A 772 -46.43 -15.90 -24.50
CA SER A 772 -47.41 -14.80 -24.51
C SER A 772 -47.47 -14.02 -23.19
N LEU A 773 -47.11 -14.64 -22.06
CA LEU A 773 -47.11 -14.00 -20.75
C LEU A 773 -45.79 -13.26 -20.46
N VAL A 774 -44.69 -13.70 -21.08
CA VAL A 774 -43.30 -13.20 -20.90
C VAL A 774 -42.94 -12.09 -21.90
N ALA A 775 -43.48 -12.14 -23.12
CA ALA A 775 -43.15 -11.20 -24.19
C ALA A 775 -43.25 -9.73 -23.74
N GLY A 776 -42.17 -8.97 -23.93
CA GLY A 776 -42.08 -7.55 -23.58
C GLY A 776 -41.87 -7.24 -22.09
N LYS A 777 -41.77 -8.25 -21.21
CA LYS A 777 -41.68 -8.08 -19.75
C LYS A 777 -40.30 -8.43 -19.18
N VAL A 778 -40.04 -7.93 -17.98
CA VAL A 778 -38.93 -8.38 -17.14
C VAL A 778 -39.38 -9.58 -16.31
N VAL A 779 -38.56 -10.62 -16.21
CA VAL A 779 -38.89 -11.85 -15.47
C VAL A 779 -38.11 -11.91 -14.15
N LEU A 780 -38.80 -12.19 -13.04
CA LEU A 780 -38.19 -12.51 -11.75
C LEU A 780 -37.99 -14.03 -11.65
N CYS A 781 -36.80 -14.47 -11.25
CA CYS A 781 -36.45 -15.88 -11.06
C CYS A 781 -35.84 -16.10 -9.67
N PHE A 782 -36.17 -17.21 -9.02
CA PHE A 782 -35.60 -17.58 -7.71
C PHE A 782 -34.84 -18.89 -7.83
N THR A 783 -33.57 -18.88 -7.45
CA THR A 783 -32.71 -20.06 -7.49
C THR A 783 -31.98 -20.27 -6.17
N THR A 784 -31.85 -21.53 -5.77
CA THR A 784 -30.98 -21.96 -4.67
C THR A 784 -29.65 -22.51 -5.17
N LEU A 785 -29.44 -22.54 -6.50
CA LEU A 785 -28.21 -23.05 -7.10
C LEU A 785 -27.11 -22.00 -7.03
N ALA A 786 -26.01 -22.33 -6.36
CA ALA A 786 -24.80 -21.50 -6.31
C ALA A 786 -23.90 -21.66 -7.56
N ARG A 787 -24.47 -21.93 -8.74
CA ARG A 787 -23.68 -22.23 -9.94
C ARG A 787 -23.38 -20.98 -10.79
N PRO A 788 -22.20 -20.91 -11.44
CA PRO A 788 -21.77 -19.79 -12.28
C PRO A 788 -22.74 -19.38 -13.40
N TYR A 789 -23.38 -20.35 -14.04
CA TYR A 789 -24.13 -20.16 -15.29
C TYR A 789 -25.64 -19.98 -15.09
N VAL A 790 -26.09 -19.85 -13.85
CA VAL A 790 -27.51 -19.77 -13.51
C VAL A 790 -28.13 -18.52 -14.13
N THR A 791 -27.49 -17.37 -13.96
CA THR A 791 -27.98 -16.10 -14.51
C THR A 791 -27.91 -16.10 -16.05
N SER A 792 -26.90 -16.73 -16.65
CA SER A 792 -26.78 -16.83 -18.11
C SER A 792 -27.85 -17.70 -18.75
N ASN A 793 -28.17 -18.82 -18.11
CA ASN A 793 -29.26 -19.69 -18.54
C ASN A 793 -30.60 -18.98 -18.40
N ALA A 794 -30.84 -18.29 -17.27
CA ALA A 794 -32.08 -17.56 -17.02
C ALA A 794 -32.32 -16.49 -18.09
N TYR A 795 -31.33 -15.64 -18.37
CA TYR A 795 -31.53 -14.61 -19.39
C TYR A 795 -31.68 -15.20 -20.79
N SER A 796 -30.96 -16.28 -21.12
CA SER A 796 -31.07 -16.95 -22.43
C SER A 796 -32.48 -17.50 -22.66
N SER A 797 -33.05 -18.17 -21.65
CA SER A 797 -34.43 -18.67 -21.69
C SER A 797 -35.45 -17.54 -21.74
N VAL A 798 -35.27 -16.47 -20.96
CA VAL A 798 -36.15 -15.29 -20.97
C VAL A 798 -36.12 -14.58 -22.32
N ARG A 799 -34.91 -14.40 -22.90
CA ARG A 799 -34.72 -13.82 -24.23
C ARG A 799 -35.41 -14.65 -25.31
N ALA A 800 -35.22 -15.98 -25.28
CA ALA A 800 -35.88 -16.89 -26.21
C ALA A 800 -37.42 -16.89 -26.09
N ALA A 801 -37.95 -16.53 -24.92
CA ALA A 801 -39.38 -16.35 -24.68
C ALA A 801 -39.92 -14.94 -25.03
N GLY A 802 -39.07 -14.03 -25.52
CA GLY A 802 -39.43 -12.66 -25.89
C GLY A 802 -39.42 -11.65 -24.73
N GLY A 803 -38.89 -12.03 -23.57
CA GLY A 803 -38.69 -11.10 -22.45
C GLY A 803 -37.60 -10.07 -22.74
N VAL A 804 -37.64 -8.95 -22.00
CA VAL A 804 -36.74 -7.79 -22.21
C VAL A 804 -35.75 -7.57 -21.07
N GLY A 805 -35.84 -8.37 -20.00
CA GLY A 805 -34.85 -8.37 -18.91
C GLY A 805 -35.12 -9.48 -17.90
N VAL A 806 -34.15 -9.77 -17.03
CA VAL A 806 -34.30 -10.77 -15.96
C VAL A 806 -33.74 -10.27 -14.63
N ILE A 807 -34.45 -10.55 -13.54
CA ILE A 807 -34.00 -10.36 -12.17
C ILE A 807 -33.82 -11.75 -11.56
N VAL A 808 -32.60 -12.09 -11.15
CA VAL A 808 -32.31 -13.39 -10.52
C VAL A 808 -32.08 -13.17 -9.03
N SER A 809 -32.96 -13.76 -8.22
CA SER A 809 -32.84 -13.82 -6.77
C SER A 809 -32.10 -15.08 -6.38
N LYS A 810 -30.92 -14.92 -5.77
CA LYS A 810 -30.01 -16.00 -5.35
C LYS A 810 -29.36 -15.69 -4.00
N ASN A 811 -28.68 -16.66 -3.39
CA ASN A 811 -27.82 -16.39 -2.24
C ASN A 811 -26.74 -15.36 -2.63
N PRO A 812 -26.44 -14.36 -1.79
CA PRO A 812 -25.53 -13.28 -2.13
C PRO A 812 -24.10 -13.80 -2.29
N SER A 813 -23.69 -14.08 -3.54
CA SER A 813 -22.30 -14.33 -3.91
C SER A 813 -21.76 -13.20 -4.78
N GLU A 814 -20.50 -12.80 -4.56
CA GLU A 814 -19.80 -11.86 -5.43
C GLU A 814 -19.32 -12.53 -6.72
N PHE A 815 -19.54 -13.85 -6.88
CA PHE A 815 -19.46 -14.50 -8.18
C PHE A 815 -20.59 -14.01 -9.09
N LYS A 816 -20.28 -12.93 -9.81
CA LYS A 816 -21.18 -12.20 -10.70
C LYS A 816 -20.59 -12.23 -12.10
N VAL A 817 -21.19 -13.01 -12.99
CA VAL A 817 -20.83 -13.13 -14.41
C VAL A 817 -22.11 -13.55 -15.14
N GLN A 818 -22.49 -13.12 -16.33
CA GLN A 818 -22.10 -12.04 -17.22
C GLN A 818 -23.45 -11.59 -17.81
N CYS A 819 -23.93 -10.39 -17.49
CA CYS A 819 -25.09 -9.84 -18.20
C CYS A 819 -24.61 -9.31 -19.56
N THR A 820 -24.07 -10.16 -20.43
CA THR A 820 -23.60 -9.75 -21.75
C THR A 820 -24.78 -9.61 -22.69
N ASN A 821 -24.98 -8.40 -23.22
CA ASN A 821 -25.94 -8.11 -24.27
C ASN A 821 -27.43 -8.36 -23.95
N PHE A 822 -27.79 -8.61 -22.68
CA PHE A 822 -29.17 -8.69 -22.23
C PHE A 822 -29.33 -8.08 -20.82
N PRO A 823 -30.33 -7.20 -20.59
CA PRO A 823 -30.53 -6.59 -19.28
C PRO A 823 -30.77 -7.64 -18.20
N CYS A 824 -29.87 -7.75 -17.23
CA CYS A 824 -30.10 -8.53 -16.03
C CYS A 824 -29.62 -7.86 -14.75
N ALA A 825 -30.23 -8.25 -13.63
CA ALA A 825 -29.85 -7.83 -12.30
C ALA A 825 -29.91 -9.02 -11.33
N GLU A 826 -28.87 -9.19 -10.53
CA GLU A 826 -28.86 -10.15 -9.45
C GLU A 826 -29.19 -9.47 -8.13
N VAL A 827 -30.00 -10.12 -7.30
CA VAL A 827 -30.41 -9.65 -5.98
C VAL A 827 -30.36 -10.80 -4.98
N ASP A 828 -30.25 -10.47 -3.70
CA ASP A 828 -30.44 -11.49 -2.66
C ASP A 828 -31.90 -11.95 -2.55
N HIS A 829 -32.14 -12.97 -1.74
CA HIS A 829 -33.48 -13.48 -1.49
C HIS A 829 -34.40 -12.50 -0.79
N GLU A 830 -33.88 -11.62 0.07
CA GLU A 830 -34.69 -10.62 0.78
C GLU A 830 -35.29 -9.61 -0.20
N VAL A 831 -34.44 -9.04 -1.06
CA VAL A 831 -34.84 -8.12 -2.13
C VAL A 831 -35.74 -8.83 -3.14
N GLY A 832 -35.39 -10.05 -3.55
CA GLY A 832 -36.21 -10.86 -4.46
C GLY A 832 -37.62 -11.07 -3.91
N THR A 833 -37.75 -11.46 -2.64
CA THR A 833 -39.05 -11.63 -1.98
C THR A 833 -39.82 -10.31 -1.89
N LYS A 834 -39.16 -9.18 -1.60
CA LYS A 834 -39.81 -7.85 -1.61
C LYS A 834 -40.37 -7.49 -2.99
N ILE A 835 -39.65 -7.81 -4.06
CA ILE A 835 -40.11 -7.62 -5.45
C ILE A 835 -41.31 -8.54 -5.75
N LEU A 836 -41.26 -9.81 -5.32
CA LEU A 836 -42.36 -10.75 -5.49
C LEU A 836 -43.63 -10.31 -4.72
N LEU A 837 -43.49 -9.78 -3.51
CA LEU A 837 -44.60 -9.23 -2.73
C LEU A 837 -45.25 -8.03 -3.43
N TYR A 838 -44.43 -7.14 -4.01
CA TYR A 838 -44.96 -6.07 -4.85
C TYR A 838 -45.75 -6.61 -6.04
N LEU A 839 -45.22 -7.60 -6.76
CA LEU A 839 -45.89 -8.23 -7.89
C LEU A 839 -47.29 -8.74 -7.51
N ARG A 840 -47.43 -9.33 -6.31
CA ARG A 840 -48.71 -9.82 -5.77
C ARG A 840 -49.66 -8.72 -5.27
N SER A 841 -49.16 -7.51 -5.03
CA SER A 841 -49.94 -6.39 -4.47
C SER A 841 -50.70 -5.55 -5.50
N THR A 842 -50.39 -5.69 -6.79
CA THR A 842 -50.98 -4.89 -7.87
C THR A 842 -51.36 -5.75 -9.06
N LYS A 843 -52.41 -5.34 -9.78
CA LYS A 843 -52.84 -6.01 -11.02
C LYS A 843 -51.91 -5.70 -12.21
N ASN A 844 -51.19 -4.58 -12.17
CA ASN A 844 -50.32 -4.10 -13.23
C ASN A 844 -48.90 -3.82 -12.68
N PRO A 845 -48.13 -4.86 -12.34
CA PRO A 845 -46.78 -4.69 -11.80
C PRO A 845 -45.83 -4.22 -12.89
N THR A 846 -45.11 -3.11 -12.63
CA THR A 846 -44.09 -2.57 -13.53
C THR A 846 -42.74 -2.45 -12.84
N VAL A 847 -41.67 -2.52 -13.63
CA VAL A 847 -40.28 -2.41 -13.16
C VAL A 847 -39.43 -1.68 -14.20
N LYS A 848 -38.43 -0.94 -13.71
CA LYS A 848 -37.36 -0.31 -14.47
C LYS A 848 -36.02 -0.87 -14.00
N LEU A 849 -35.15 -1.24 -14.93
CA LEU A 849 -33.77 -1.66 -14.65
C LEU A 849 -32.83 -0.55 -15.14
N SER A 850 -32.13 0.08 -14.19
CA SER A 850 -31.17 1.14 -14.50
C SER A 850 -29.82 0.56 -14.94
N LEU A 851 -28.99 1.35 -15.60
CA LEU A 851 -27.63 0.95 -15.89
C LEU A 851 -26.81 0.82 -14.60
N PRO A 852 -25.88 -0.15 -14.53
CA PRO A 852 -24.99 -0.29 -13.40
C PRO A 852 -24.02 0.89 -13.33
N THR A 853 -23.68 1.27 -12.11
CA THR A 853 -22.62 2.23 -11.82
C THR A 853 -21.39 1.49 -11.33
N THR A 854 -20.20 2.10 -11.40
CA THR A 854 -18.99 1.52 -10.80
C THR A 854 -18.77 2.14 -9.41
N LEU A 855 -18.82 1.32 -8.36
CA LEU A 855 -18.54 1.74 -6.99
C LEU A 855 -17.18 1.20 -6.56
N VAL A 856 -16.32 2.05 -5.97
CA VAL A 856 -14.96 1.69 -5.54
C VAL A 856 -14.69 2.20 -4.12
N GLY A 857 -13.93 1.43 -3.33
CA GLY A 857 -13.34 1.87 -2.07
C GLY A 857 -14.08 1.38 -0.82
N LYS A 858 -14.10 2.18 0.25
CA LYS A 858 -14.55 1.79 1.61
C LYS A 858 -15.97 1.21 1.69
N ALA A 859 -16.82 1.48 0.70
CA ALA A 859 -18.15 0.90 0.59
C ALA A 859 -18.17 -0.58 0.19
N VAL A 860 -17.03 -1.16 -0.21
CA VAL A 860 -16.89 -2.54 -0.69
C VAL A 860 -15.75 -3.26 0.05
N SER A 861 -16.09 -4.26 0.85
CA SER A 861 -15.11 -5.10 1.57
C SER A 861 -14.63 -6.26 0.69
N ALA A 862 -13.33 -6.58 0.76
CA ALA A 862 -12.78 -7.76 0.09
C ALA A 862 -13.22 -9.06 0.77
N LYS A 863 -13.51 -10.08 -0.04
CA LYS A 863 -14.00 -11.39 0.39
C LYS A 863 -13.27 -12.50 -0.36
N ILE A 864 -13.22 -13.69 0.23
CA ILE A 864 -12.79 -14.90 -0.49
C ILE A 864 -14.00 -15.49 -1.20
N VAL A 865 -13.98 -15.42 -2.52
CA VAL A 865 -15.12 -15.77 -3.37
C VAL A 865 -15.47 -17.26 -3.28
N GLU A 866 -16.76 -17.57 -3.40
CA GLU A 866 -17.33 -18.90 -3.19
C GLU A 866 -16.59 -20.02 -3.93
N PHE A 867 -16.34 -19.83 -5.24
CA PHE A 867 -15.71 -20.84 -6.08
C PHE A 867 -14.25 -21.13 -5.73
N SER A 868 -13.56 -20.26 -4.99
CA SER A 868 -12.14 -20.47 -4.69
C SER A 868 -11.97 -21.78 -3.90
N SER A 869 -11.25 -22.75 -4.46
CA SER A 869 -11.03 -24.04 -3.81
C SER A 869 -10.37 -23.90 -2.42
N ARG A 870 -10.81 -24.72 -1.46
CA ARG A 870 -10.44 -24.65 -0.04
C ARG A 870 -9.54 -25.81 0.38
N GLY A 871 -8.69 -25.55 1.36
CA GLY A 871 -7.97 -26.59 2.08
C GLY A 871 -8.86 -27.46 2.98
N PRO A 872 -8.27 -28.39 3.74
CA PRO A 872 -6.85 -28.74 3.76
C PRO A 872 -6.39 -29.53 2.52
N ASN A 873 -5.07 -29.67 2.38
CA ASN A 873 -4.43 -30.58 1.42
C ASN A 873 -4.80 -32.04 1.73
N SER A 874 -5.34 -32.76 0.75
CA SER A 874 -5.78 -34.16 0.89
C SER A 874 -4.64 -35.18 0.96
N VAL A 875 -3.51 -34.93 0.31
CA VAL A 875 -2.35 -35.85 0.26
C VAL A 875 -1.44 -35.64 1.47
N ALA A 876 -1.16 -34.38 1.82
CA ALA A 876 -0.35 -34.01 2.97
C ALA A 876 -1.06 -32.96 3.83
N PRO A 877 -1.97 -33.37 4.72
CA PRO A 877 -2.75 -32.44 5.55
C PRO A 877 -1.93 -31.52 6.45
N SER A 878 -0.65 -31.85 6.72
CA SER A 878 0.29 -30.99 7.45
C SER A 878 0.86 -29.83 6.61
N VAL A 879 0.63 -29.83 5.29
CA VAL A 879 0.99 -28.74 4.37
C VAL A 879 -0.26 -27.89 4.12
N LEU A 880 -0.24 -26.65 4.62
CA LEU A 880 -1.35 -25.71 4.48
C LEU A 880 -1.54 -25.29 3.01
N LYS A 881 -2.79 -25.30 2.52
CA LYS A 881 -3.18 -24.83 1.19
C LYS A 881 -4.56 -24.15 1.22
N PRO A 882 -4.81 -23.13 0.36
CA PRO A 882 -3.84 -22.46 -0.53
C PRO A 882 -2.74 -21.73 0.27
N ASP A 883 -1.66 -21.29 -0.38
CA ASP A 883 -0.58 -20.56 0.33
C ASP A 883 -0.93 -19.08 0.52
N ILE A 884 -1.68 -18.50 -0.42
CA ILE A 884 -1.98 -17.07 -0.52
C ILE A 884 -3.27 -16.87 -1.35
N VAL A 885 -3.92 -15.71 -1.24
CA VAL A 885 -4.96 -15.27 -2.19
C VAL A 885 -4.61 -13.95 -2.84
N ALA A 886 -5.16 -13.73 -4.04
CA ALA A 886 -4.99 -12.49 -4.79
C ALA A 886 -6.30 -12.12 -5.51
N PRO A 887 -6.42 -10.89 -6.06
CA PRO A 887 -7.55 -10.47 -6.87
C PRO A 887 -7.82 -11.44 -8.02
N GLY A 888 -9.00 -12.07 -8.02
CA GLY A 888 -9.39 -13.07 -9.02
C GLY A 888 -10.83 -12.94 -9.49
N VAL A 889 -11.53 -11.87 -9.14
CA VAL A 889 -12.94 -11.65 -9.52
C VAL A 889 -13.06 -10.36 -10.33
N ASN A 890 -13.73 -10.45 -11.47
CA ASN A 890 -14.02 -9.33 -12.37
C ASN A 890 -12.75 -8.59 -12.81
N ILE A 891 -11.72 -9.33 -13.20
CA ILE A 891 -10.43 -8.80 -13.63
C ILE A 891 -10.50 -8.45 -15.11
N ILE A 892 -10.23 -7.18 -15.44
CA ILE A 892 -10.22 -6.68 -16.82
C ILE A 892 -8.79 -6.78 -17.37
N ALA A 893 -8.60 -7.61 -18.39
CA ALA A 893 -7.32 -7.80 -19.07
C ALA A 893 -7.53 -8.11 -20.56
N ALA A 894 -6.44 -8.21 -21.33
CA ALA A 894 -6.53 -8.44 -22.77
C ALA A 894 -7.08 -9.86 -23.07
N THR A 895 -7.78 -10.03 -24.18
CA THR A 895 -8.30 -11.33 -24.63
C THR A 895 -7.97 -11.55 -26.12
N SER A 896 -8.37 -12.70 -26.65
CA SER A 896 -8.22 -13.03 -28.07
C SER A 896 -8.99 -12.05 -28.95
N GLY A 897 -8.46 -11.77 -30.14
CA GLY A 897 -9.13 -10.93 -31.14
C GLY A 897 -10.37 -11.59 -31.77
N VAL A 898 -10.58 -12.89 -31.56
CA VAL A 898 -11.78 -13.63 -31.99
C VAL A 898 -12.81 -13.82 -30.88
N ASP A 899 -12.51 -13.36 -29.66
CA ASP A 899 -13.44 -13.42 -28.54
C ASP A 899 -14.62 -12.47 -28.76
N SER A 900 -15.82 -13.03 -28.94
CA SER A 900 -17.06 -12.28 -29.16
C SER A 900 -17.48 -11.40 -27.97
N SER A 901 -16.92 -11.65 -26.79
CA SER A 901 -17.14 -10.86 -25.57
C SER A 901 -16.15 -9.70 -25.39
N ALA A 902 -15.20 -9.53 -26.31
CA ALA A 902 -14.14 -8.54 -26.19
C ALA A 902 -14.61 -7.11 -26.49
N ASP A 903 -14.50 -6.19 -25.53
CA ASP A 903 -14.55 -4.74 -25.77
C ASP A 903 -13.14 -4.27 -26.15
N ARG A 904 -12.95 -3.91 -27.43
CA ARG A 904 -11.68 -3.36 -27.94
C ARG A 904 -10.45 -4.24 -27.62
N GLY A 905 -10.63 -5.56 -27.58
CA GLY A 905 -9.59 -6.56 -27.29
C GLY A 905 -9.36 -6.84 -25.80
N PHE A 906 -10.27 -6.42 -24.93
CA PHE A 906 -10.23 -6.67 -23.48
C PHE A 906 -11.55 -7.31 -23.01
N THR A 907 -11.47 -8.16 -22.01
CA THR A 907 -12.65 -8.80 -21.39
C THR A 907 -12.49 -8.90 -19.88
N MET A 908 -13.59 -9.17 -19.19
CA MET A 908 -13.66 -9.30 -17.74
C MET A 908 -13.86 -10.77 -17.36
N LEU A 909 -12.89 -11.37 -16.67
CA LEU A 909 -12.93 -12.78 -16.23
C LEU A 909 -12.77 -12.91 -14.71
N SER A 910 -13.27 -14.03 -14.19
CA SER A 910 -13.19 -14.42 -12.77
C SER A 910 -12.68 -15.85 -12.65
N GLY A 911 -11.76 -16.09 -11.70
CA GLY A 911 -11.18 -17.40 -11.44
C GLY A 911 -9.91 -17.31 -10.58
N THR A 912 -9.52 -18.42 -9.96
CA THR A 912 -8.15 -18.58 -9.42
C THR A 912 -7.09 -18.46 -10.52
N SER A 913 -7.50 -18.73 -11.76
CA SER A 913 -6.75 -18.41 -12.98
C SER A 913 -6.37 -16.94 -13.13
N MET A 914 -7.19 -15.99 -12.67
CA MET A 914 -6.90 -14.55 -12.73
C MET A 914 -6.11 -14.10 -11.49
N ALA A 915 -6.26 -14.78 -10.35
CA ALA A 915 -5.46 -14.52 -9.15
C ALA A 915 -3.99 -14.96 -9.30
N THR A 916 -3.76 -16.10 -9.95
CA THR A 916 -2.42 -16.67 -10.21
C THR A 916 -1.45 -15.68 -10.89
N PRO A 917 -1.79 -15.03 -12.03
CA PRO A 917 -0.91 -14.08 -12.69
C PRO A 917 -0.69 -12.79 -11.87
N HIS A 918 -1.58 -12.44 -10.94
CA HIS A 918 -1.28 -11.35 -10.00
C HIS A 918 -0.08 -11.71 -9.12
N VAL A 919 -0.08 -12.91 -8.54
CA VAL A 919 1.05 -13.40 -7.73
C VAL A 919 2.29 -13.60 -8.61
N ALA A 920 2.18 -14.13 -9.82
CA ALA A 920 3.30 -14.28 -10.73
C ALA A 920 3.95 -12.93 -11.11
N GLY A 921 3.14 -11.89 -11.34
CA GLY A 921 3.63 -10.53 -11.56
C GLY A 921 4.37 -9.97 -10.35
N ILE A 922 3.83 -10.13 -9.13
CA ILE A 922 4.51 -9.71 -7.88
C ILE A 922 5.82 -10.47 -7.69
N VAL A 923 5.80 -11.79 -7.92
CA VAL A 923 6.99 -12.64 -7.86
C VAL A 923 8.06 -12.17 -8.84
N ALA A 924 7.68 -11.72 -10.05
CA ALA A 924 8.63 -11.14 -11.00
C ALA A 924 9.25 -9.84 -10.48
N LEU A 925 8.46 -8.96 -9.84
CA LEU A 925 8.99 -7.75 -9.19
C LEU A 925 9.94 -8.11 -8.03
N LEU A 926 9.56 -9.08 -7.19
CA LEU A 926 10.39 -9.56 -6.08
C LEU A 926 11.68 -10.20 -6.59
N ARG A 927 11.65 -10.94 -7.71
CA ARG A 927 12.84 -11.52 -8.33
C ARG A 927 13.77 -10.46 -8.92
N ALA A 928 13.22 -9.38 -9.48
CA ALA A 928 14.01 -8.25 -9.94
C ALA A 928 14.69 -7.52 -8.77
N LEU A 929 13.98 -7.37 -7.64
CA LEU A 929 14.51 -6.71 -6.43
C LEU A 929 15.50 -7.61 -5.65
N HIS A 930 15.22 -8.91 -5.60
CA HIS A 930 16.00 -9.92 -4.86
C HIS A 930 16.41 -11.10 -5.76
N PRO A 931 17.37 -10.90 -6.70
CA PRO A 931 17.74 -11.92 -7.69
C PRO A 931 18.25 -13.24 -7.11
N ASN A 932 18.78 -13.21 -5.88
CA ASN A 932 19.40 -14.35 -5.21
C ASN A 932 18.46 -15.12 -4.28
N TRP A 933 17.21 -14.68 -4.10
CA TRP A 933 16.26 -15.41 -3.26
C TRP A 933 15.86 -16.73 -3.91
N SER A 934 15.79 -17.79 -3.10
CA SER A 934 15.25 -19.07 -3.53
C SER A 934 13.74 -18.96 -3.82
N PRO A 935 13.15 -19.92 -4.55
CA PRO A 935 11.69 -20.02 -4.66
C PRO A 935 10.97 -20.09 -3.29
N ALA A 936 11.57 -20.78 -2.31
CA ALA A 936 11.03 -20.90 -0.97
C ALA A 936 11.08 -19.57 -0.19
N ALA A 937 12.15 -18.80 -0.36
CA ALA A 937 12.31 -17.47 0.22
C ALA A 937 11.24 -16.50 -0.29
N ILE A 938 10.99 -16.47 -1.61
CA ILE A 938 9.94 -15.63 -2.20
C ILE A 938 8.57 -16.07 -1.70
N ARG A 939 8.26 -17.38 -1.69
CA ARG A 939 7.01 -17.89 -1.13
C ARG A 939 6.85 -17.47 0.33
N SER A 940 7.90 -17.59 1.14
CA SER A 940 7.87 -17.16 2.52
C SER A 940 7.52 -15.69 2.64
N ALA A 941 8.18 -14.82 1.88
CA ALA A 941 7.92 -13.38 1.92
C ALA A 941 6.46 -13.04 1.57
N LEU A 942 5.89 -13.73 0.57
CA LEU A 942 4.48 -13.57 0.20
C LEU A 942 3.55 -13.99 1.34
N THR A 943 3.75 -15.18 1.90
CA THR A 943 2.85 -15.75 2.92
C THR A 943 2.96 -15.01 4.25
N THR A 944 4.17 -14.62 4.69
CA THR A 944 4.37 -14.08 6.04
C THR A 944 3.98 -12.61 6.20
N THR A 945 3.82 -11.89 5.10
CA THR A 945 3.52 -10.45 5.09
C THR A 945 2.11 -10.13 4.59
N ALA A 946 1.37 -11.16 4.20
CA ALA A 946 0.01 -11.08 3.66
C ALA A 946 -0.97 -10.41 4.63
N TRP A 947 -1.95 -9.72 4.06
CA TRP A 947 -3.02 -9.07 4.82
C TRP A 947 -4.09 -10.08 5.24
N THR A 948 -4.39 -10.12 6.55
CA THR A 948 -5.48 -10.91 7.13
C THR A 948 -6.78 -10.12 7.31
N ARG A 949 -6.71 -8.83 7.00
CA ARG A 949 -7.79 -7.85 6.98
C ARG A 949 -7.73 -7.15 5.63
N ASP A 950 -8.83 -6.57 5.18
CA ASP A 950 -8.76 -5.71 4.00
C ASP A 950 -7.96 -4.41 4.29
N GLN A 951 -7.71 -3.62 3.26
CA GLN A 951 -6.99 -2.34 3.34
C GLN A 951 -7.63 -1.30 4.29
N TYR A 952 -8.86 -1.54 4.75
CA TYR A 952 -9.60 -0.69 5.68
C TYR A 952 -9.67 -1.27 7.11
N GLY A 953 -8.98 -2.39 7.36
CA GLY A 953 -8.94 -3.05 8.66
C GLY A 953 -10.13 -3.98 8.93
N ILE A 954 -11.00 -4.20 7.95
CA ILE A 954 -12.18 -5.07 8.09
C ILE A 954 -11.75 -6.54 7.99
N PRO A 955 -12.28 -7.43 8.84
CA PRO A 955 -12.02 -8.86 8.71
C PRO A 955 -12.45 -9.39 7.34
N ILE A 956 -11.66 -10.29 6.76
CA ILE A 956 -11.99 -10.92 5.48
C ILE A 956 -12.99 -12.05 5.73
N PHE A 957 -14.09 -12.05 4.97
CA PHE A 957 -15.08 -13.13 5.01
C PHE A 957 -14.90 -14.08 3.84
N ALA A 958 -15.20 -15.36 4.06
CA ALA A 958 -15.27 -16.38 3.02
C ALA A 958 -16.74 -16.65 2.67
N GLU A 959 -17.05 -16.59 1.38
CA GLU A 959 -18.35 -16.96 0.85
C GLU A 959 -18.54 -18.48 0.84
N GLY A 960 -19.78 -18.89 1.05
CA GLY A 960 -20.25 -20.28 1.15
C GLY A 960 -21.54 -20.33 1.97
N ASP A 961 -22.13 -21.49 2.14
CA ASP A 961 -23.35 -21.66 2.94
C ASP A 961 -23.05 -22.45 4.23
N PRO A 962 -23.01 -21.81 5.41
CA PRO A 962 -23.15 -20.37 5.66
C PRO A 962 -21.86 -19.58 5.39
N HIS A 963 -22.01 -18.27 5.23
CA HIS A 963 -20.87 -17.35 5.17
C HIS A 963 -20.11 -17.39 6.50
N LYS A 964 -18.77 -17.36 6.45
CA LYS A 964 -17.93 -17.40 7.67
C LYS A 964 -16.81 -16.39 7.62
N LEU A 965 -16.24 -16.08 8.78
CA LEU A 965 -14.94 -15.42 8.84
C LEU A 965 -13.92 -16.30 8.12
N ALA A 966 -13.14 -15.71 7.22
CA ALA A 966 -12.18 -16.49 6.45
C ALA A 966 -11.08 -17.02 7.37
N ASP A 967 -10.70 -18.27 7.16
CA ASP A 967 -9.66 -18.96 7.90
C ASP A 967 -8.47 -19.32 6.99
N PRO A 968 -7.35 -19.82 7.53
CA PRO A 968 -6.18 -20.19 6.73
C PRO A 968 -6.42 -21.23 5.62
N PHE A 969 -7.46 -22.06 5.66
CA PHE A 969 -7.81 -22.94 4.54
C PHE A 969 -8.59 -22.23 3.43
N ASP A 970 -9.07 -21.01 3.69
CA ASP A 970 -9.68 -20.14 2.71
C ASP A 970 -8.64 -19.27 2.00
N TYR A 971 -7.71 -18.66 2.75
CA TYR A 971 -6.80 -17.63 2.22
C TYR A 971 -5.30 -17.92 2.35
N GLY A 972 -4.90 -19.02 2.99
CA GLY A 972 -3.49 -19.28 3.27
C GLY A 972 -2.88 -18.31 4.29
N GLY A 973 -1.87 -17.55 3.86
CA GLY A 973 -1.31 -16.43 4.62
C GLY A 973 -2.23 -15.20 4.69
N GLY A 974 -3.11 -15.02 3.69
CA GLY A 974 -3.96 -13.84 3.54
C GLY A 974 -3.96 -13.30 2.10
N ILE A 975 -4.48 -12.09 1.91
CA ILE A 975 -4.39 -11.34 0.65
C ILE A 975 -2.95 -10.88 0.45
N VAL A 976 -2.40 -11.12 -0.73
CA VAL A 976 -1.01 -10.78 -1.05
C VAL A 976 -0.71 -9.30 -0.78
N ASN A 977 0.40 -9.03 -0.08
CA ASN A 977 0.90 -7.70 0.24
C ASN A 977 2.24 -7.48 -0.47
N PRO A 978 2.26 -6.85 -1.67
CA PRO A 978 3.47 -6.73 -2.48
C PRO A 978 4.59 -5.96 -1.79
N ASP A 979 4.27 -4.83 -1.15
CA ASP A 979 5.26 -3.99 -0.48
C ASP A 979 5.81 -4.65 0.79
N GLY A 980 4.96 -5.32 1.57
CA GLY A 980 5.40 -6.13 2.70
C GLY A 980 6.37 -7.23 2.26
N ALA A 981 6.02 -7.97 1.19
CA ALA A 981 6.85 -9.05 0.67
C ALA A 981 8.20 -8.55 0.09
N SER A 982 8.31 -7.26 -0.26
CA SER A 982 9.56 -6.66 -0.71
C SER A 982 10.63 -6.57 0.38
N CYS A 983 10.21 -6.50 1.65
CA CYS A 983 11.10 -6.41 2.81
C CYS A 983 10.46 -7.15 4.00
N PRO A 984 10.46 -8.50 3.99
CA PRO A 984 9.73 -9.29 4.97
C PRO A 984 10.44 -9.38 6.33
N GLY A 985 11.69 -8.93 6.44
CA GLY A 985 12.53 -9.12 7.63
C GLY A 985 13.09 -10.54 7.74
N LEU A 986 12.22 -11.55 7.95
CA LEU A 986 12.61 -12.96 8.02
C LEU A 986 11.93 -13.80 6.94
N ILE A 987 12.63 -14.86 6.51
CA ILE A 987 12.11 -15.86 5.57
C ILE A 987 12.33 -17.29 6.06
N TYR A 988 11.37 -18.16 5.76
CA TYR A 988 11.44 -19.61 5.92
C TYR A 988 12.02 -20.22 4.63
N ASP A 989 13.35 -20.20 4.55
CA ASP A 989 14.05 -20.66 3.36
C ASP A 989 14.20 -22.19 3.33
N MET A 990 14.23 -22.75 2.12
CA MET A 990 14.36 -24.18 1.85
C MET A 990 15.17 -24.44 0.59
N GLU A 991 15.92 -25.53 0.61
CA GLU A 991 16.66 -26.05 -0.54
C GLU A 991 16.04 -27.35 -1.06
N THR A 992 16.48 -27.83 -2.22
CA THR A 992 16.00 -29.10 -2.81
C THR A 992 16.09 -30.28 -1.85
N ALA A 993 17.13 -30.31 -1.01
CA ALA A 993 17.31 -31.34 0.01
C ALA A 993 16.18 -31.34 1.07
N ASP A 994 15.63 -30.17 1.40
CA ASP A 994 14.50 -30.07 2.35
C ASP A 994 13.22 -30.66 1.73
N TYR A 995 13.00 -30.49 0.43
CA TYR A 995 11.88 -31.15 -0.28
C TYR A 995 12.08 -32.67 -0.38
N ILE A 996 13.31 -33.15 -0.58
CA ILE A 996 13.62 -34.59 -0.53
C ILE A 996 13.33 -35.15 0.87
N ASN A 997 13.71 -34.44 1.93
CA ASN A 997 13.38 -34.82 3.31
C ASN A 997 11.86 -34.85 3.55
N TYR A 998 11.10 -33.93 2.96
CA TYR A 998 9.64 -34.01 2.95
C TYR A 998 9.15 -35.29 2.29
N LEU A 999 9.62 -35.62 1.08
CA LEU A 999 9.21 -36.84 0.38
C LEU A 999 9.55 -38.11 1.18
N CYS A 1000 10.69 -38.12 1.89
CA CYS A 1000 11.03 -39.17 2.82
C CYS A 1000 10.07 -39.24 4.02
N SER A 1001 9.64 -38.09 4.57
CA SER A 1001 8.67 -38.03 5.66
C SER A 1001 7.25 -38.46 5.27
N MET A 1002 6.94 -38.47 3.97
CA MET A 1002 5.71 -39.01 3.40
C MET A 1002 5.78 -40.53 3.18
N GLU A 1003 6.88 -41.17 3.57
CA GLU A 1003 7.13 -42.62 3.43
C GLU A 1003 7.06 -43.13 1.99
N TYR A 1004 7.40 -42.27 1.02
CA TYR A 1004 7.50 -42.67 -0.37
C TYR A 1004 8.71 -43.57 -0.61
N LYS A 1005 8.57 -44.50 -1.56
CA LYS A 1005 9.64 -45.45 -1.89
C LYS A 1005 10.90 -44.69 -2.32
N ASN A 1006 12.06 -45.05 -1.75
CA ASN A 1006 13.38 -44.50 -2.12
C ASN A 1006 13.61 -44.51 -3.63
N SER A 1007 13.16 -45.54 -4.35
CA SER A 1007 13.26 -45.63 -5.81
C SER A 1007 12.42 -44.60 -6.55
N ALA A 1008 11.24 -44.25 -6.04
CA ALA A 1008 10.40 -43.20 -6.62
C ALA A 1008 11.01 -41.81 -6.39
N ILE A 1009 11.51 -41.56 -5.17
CA ILE A 1009 12.20 -40.31 -4.84
C ILE A 1009 13.48 -40.16 -5.65
N SER A 1010 14.28 -41.23 -5.78
CA SER A 1010 15.53 -41.22 -6.56
C SER A 1010 15.27 -40.90 -8.04
N ARG A 1011 14.19 -41.44 -8.62
CA ARG A 1011 13.79 -41.12 -10.00
C ARG A 1011 13.41 -39.65 -10.17
N LEU A 1012 12.67 -39.08 -9.21
CA LEU A 1012 12.28 -37.67 -9.25
C LEU A 1012 13.50 -36.74 -9.01
N ALA A 1013 14.38 -37.08 -8.07
CA ALA A 1013 15.55 -36.28 -7.75
C ALA A 1013 16.65 -36.35 -8.83
N GLY A 1014 16.66 -37.42 -9.64
CA GLY A 1014 17.68 -37.65 -10.67
C GLY A 1014 19.01 -38.18 -10.13
N HIS A 1015 19.05 -38.58 -8.86
CA HIS A 1015 20.20 -39.22 -8.22
C HIS A 1015 19.73 -40.22 -7.16
N PRO A 1016 20.57 -41.19 -6.75
CA PRO A 1016 20.23 -42.11 -5.67
C PRO A 1016 19.90 -41.36 -4.37
N VAL A 1017 18.76 -41.69 -3.76
CA VAL A 1017 18.29 -41.16 -2.48
C VAL A 1017 17.97 -42.33 -1.56
N THR A 1018 18.57 -42.31 -0.37
CA THR A 1018 18.25 -43.23 0.72
C THR A 1018 17.67 -42.44 1.87
N CYS A 1019 16.37 -42.60 2.13
CA CYS A 1019 15.74 -41.92 3.26
C CYS A 1019 16.35 -42.41 4.59
N PRO A 1020 16.54 -41.53 5.59
CA PRO A 1020 17.10 -41.90 6.88
C PRO A 1020 16.24 -42.95 7.60
N ASN A 1021 16.89 -43.88 8.32
CA ASN A 1021 16.20 -44.88 9.15
C ASN A 1021 15.39 -44.26 10.30
N LYS A 1022 15.70 -43.01 10.69
CA LYS A 1022 14.94 -42.27 11.70
C LYS A 1022 13.76 -41.58 11.03
N THR A 1023 12.54 -41.84 11.53
CA THR A 1023 11.30 -41.24 11.02
C THR A 1023 11.40 -39.71 11.05
N ILE A 1024 11.39 -39.09 9.86
CA ILE A 1024 11.32 -37.64 9.69
C ILE A 1024 9.85 -37.25 9.81
N SER A 1025 9.52 -36.26 10.63
CA SER A 1025 8.15 -35.76 10.72
C SER A 1025 7.87 -34.75 9.60
N THR A 1026 6.75 -34.92 8.88
CA THR A 1026 6.23 -33.94 7.91
C THR A 1026 5.97 -32.57 8.55
N LEU A 1027 5.77 -32.52 9.87
CA LEU A 1027 5.57 -31.27 10.61
C LEU A 1027 6.82 -30.40 10.67
N ASN A 1028 8.02 -30.96 10.41
CA ASN A 1028 9.29 -30.22 10.45
C ASN A 1028 9.69 -29.60 9.10
N VAL A 1029 8.88 -29.77 8.05
CA VAL A 1029 9.11 -29.05 6.79
C VAL A 1029 9.06 -27.55 7.08
N ASN A 1030 10.07 -26.82 6.61
CA ASN A 1030 10.29 -25.42 6.97
C ASN A 1030 9.35 -24.47 6.21
N LEU A 1031 8.04 -24.72 6.28
CA LEU A 1031 7.00 -23.91 5.67
C LEU A 1031 6.68 -22.68 6.54
N PRO A 1032 6.26 -21.55 5.94
CA PRO A 1032 5.79 -20.35 6.64
C PRO A 1032 4.39 -20.53 7.28
N SER A 1033 3.99 -21.77 7.55
CA SER A 1033 2.73 -22.16 8.16
C SER A 1033 2.91 -23.40 9.04
N ILE A 1034 1.97 -23.61 9.96
CA ILE A 1034 1.94 -24.76 10.86
C ILE A 1034 0.56 -25.42 10.77
N THR A 1035 0.51 -26.64 10.25
CA THR A 1035 -0.72 -27.44 10.29
C THR A 1035 -0.48 -28.76 11.02
N ILE A 1036 -1.23 -29.01 12.09
CA ILE A 1036 -1.17 -30.27 12.86
C ILE A 1036 -2.51 -30.99 12.69
N PRO A 1037 -2.60 -31.94 11.74
CA PRO A 1037 -3.87 -32.59 11.40
C PRO A 1037 -4.35 -33.61 12.46
N HIS A 1038 -3.46 -34.03 13.36
CA HIS A 1038 -3.72 -35.01 14.41
C HIS A 1038 -2.96 -34.62 15.69
N LEU A 1039 -3.53 -33.70 16.48
CA LEU A 1039 -3.00 -33.30 17.78
C LEU A 1039 -3.62 -34.17 18.89
N ARG A 1040 -2.86 -35.14 19.42
CA ARG A 1040 -3.33 -36.01 20.52
C ARG A 1040 -3.17 -35.36 21.89
N ASN A 1041 -1.92 -35.25 22.37
CA ASN A 1041 -1.60 -34.63 23.65
C ASN A 1041 -0.73 -33.38 23.45
N SER A 1042 0.49 -33.59 22.98
CA SER A 1042 1.44 -32.53 22.67
C SER A 1042 2.23 -32.91 21.43
N THR A 1043 2.59 -31.92 20.63
CA THR A 1043 3.41 -32.11 19.43
C THR A 1043 4.40 -30.97 19.35
N THR A 1044 5.68 -31.31 19.16
CA THR A 1044 6.75 -30.32 19.00
C THR A 1044 7.30 -30.42 17.58
N LEU A 1045 7.39 -29.28 16.91
CA LEU A 1045 7.97 -29.14 15.58
C LEU A 1045 9.09 -28.11 15.61
N THR A 1046 9.96 -28.15 14.60
CA THR A 1046 11.07 -27.21 14.43
C THR A 1046 10.89 -26.40 13.16
N ARG A 1047 11.23 -25.12 13.23
CA ARG A 1047 11.31 -24.19 12.09
C ARG A 1047 12.67 -23.51 12.10
N ARG A 1048 13.08 -22.99 10.96
CA ARG A 1048 14.30 -22.22 10.79
C ARG A 1048 14.01 -20.99 9.94
N VAL A 1049 14.40 -19.83 10.44
CA VAL A 1049 14.26 -18.57 9.73
C VAL A 1049 15.62 -18.00 9.38
N THR A 1050 15.70 -17.34 8.22
CA THR A 1050 16.86 -16.57 7.77
C THR A 1050 16.50 -15.09 7.82
N ASN A 1051 17.38 -14.27 8.40
CA ASN A 1051 17.23 -12.82 8.37
C ASN A 1051 17.67 -12.27 7.00
N VAL A 1052 16.76 -11.55 6.36
CA VAL A 1052 16.96 -10.81 5.09
C VAL A 1052 16.73 -9.31 5.27
N GLY A 1053 16.44 -8.87 6.49
CA GLY A 1053 16.37 -7.46 6.89
C GLY A 1053 17.70 -6.94 7.45
N PRO A 1054 17.67 -5.89 8.29
CA PRO A 1054 18.86 -5.33 8.91
C PRO A 1054 19.68 -6.36 9.69
N VAL A 1055 21.01 -6.28 9.58
CA VAL A 1055 21.94 -7.28 10.15
C VAL A 1055 21.77 -7.43 11.67
N ASN A 1056 21.58 -6.31 12.38
CA ASN A 1056 21.40 -6.29 13.84
C ASN A 1056 19.91 -6.10 14.16
N SER A 1057 19.18 -7.21 14.25
CA SER A 1057 17.73 -7.22 14.49
C SER A 1057 17.36 -8.21 15.58
N VAL A 1058 16.44 -7.81 16.45
CA VAL A 1058 15.91 -8.65 17.54
C VAL A 1058 14.42 -8.86 17.34
N TYR A 1059 14.04 -10.10 17.09
CA TYR A 1059 12.63 -10.48 16.90
C TYR A 1059 12.07 -11.11 18.16
N ARG A 1060 10.85 -10.71 18.54
CA ARG A 1060 10.06 -11.30 19.64
C ARG A 1060 8.87 -12.05 19.07
N VAL A 1061 8.54 -13.19 19.67
CA VAL A 1061 7.38 -13.97 19.27
C VAL A 1061 6.10 -13.41 19.89
N ILE A 1062 5.04 -13.34 19.10
CA ILE A 1062 3.66 -13.09 19.51
C ILE A 1062 2.84 -14.29 19.04
N VAL A 1063 2.04 -14.86 19.92
CA VAL A 1063 1.27 -16.09 19.65
C VAL A 1063 -0.19 -15.82 19.91
N GLU A 1064 -1.01 -16.08 18.89
CA GLU A 1064 -2.46 -16.21 18.99
C GLU A 1064 -2.77 -17.70 18.98
N PRO A 1065 -2.97 -18.36 20.13
CA PRO A 1065 -3.16 -19.80 20.16
C PRO A 1065 -4.51 -20.18 19.54
N PRO A 1066 -4.59 -21.30 18.80
CA PRO A 1066 -5.87 -21.86 18.39
C PRO A 1066 -6.74 -22.19 19.62
N SER A 1067 -8.05 -21.97 19.50
CA SER A 1067 -9.02 -22.31 20.56
C SER A 1067 -8.82 -23.75 21.05
N GLY A 1068 -8.72 -23.92 22.36
CA GLY A 1068 -8.53 -25.24 22.97
C GLY A 1068 -7.10 -25.80 22.93
N ALA A 1069 -6.09 -24.99 22.57
CA ALA A 1069 -4.68 -25.39 22.62
C ALA A 1069 -3.78 -24.32 23.24
N LEU A 1070 -2.65 -24.77 23.79
CA LEU A 1070 -1.55 -23.93 24.21
C LEU A 1070 -0.41 -24.05 23.21
N VAL A 1071 0.19 -22.92 22.82
CA VAL A 1071 1.32 -22.88 21.89
C VAL A 1071 2.51 -22.23 22.59
N ILE A 1072 3.62 -22.96 22.66
CA ILE A 1072 4.87 -22.54 23.32
C ILE A 1072 5.97 -22.48 22.26
N VAL A 1073 6.76 -21.41 22.25
CA VAL A 1073 7.83 -21.19 21.27
C VAL A 1073 9.17 -21.02 21.98
N ASP A 1074 10.20 -21.74 21.52
CA ASP A 1074 11.54 -21.76 22.12
C ASP A 1074 12.64 -21.63 21.05
N PRO A 1075 13.52 -20.60 21.10
CA PRO A 1075 13.49 -19.49 22.06
C PRO A 1075 12.32 -18.53 21.76
N PRO A 1076 11.86 -17.72 22.74
CA PRO A 1076 10.83 -16.70 22.51
C PRO A 1076 11.38 -15.40 21.86
N ILE A 1077 12.71 -15.27 21.77
CA ILE A 1077 13.42 -14.12 21.20
C ILE A 1077 14.53 -14.63 20.27
N MET A 1078 14.65 -14.05 19.08
CA MET A 1078 15.72 -14.35 18.13
C MET A 1078 16.59 -13.11 17.90
N ILE A 1079 17.91 -13.26 18.04
CA ILE A 1079 18.88 -12.17 17.90
C ILE A 1079 19.77 -12.46 16.68
N PHE A 1080 19.66 -11.64 15.65
CA PHE A 1080 20.49 -11.72 14.45
C PHE A 1080 21.61 -10.68 14.49
N ASN A 1081 22.76 -11.05 13.93
CA ASN A 1081 23.95 -10.19 13.79
C ASN A 1081 24.76 -10.64 12.54
N CYS A 1082 25.94 -10.07 12.33
CA CYS A 1082 26.79 -10.38 11.17
C CYS A 1082 27.19 -11.87 11.07
N ASN A 1083 27.29 -12.58 12.20
CA ASN A 1083 27.68 -13.99 12.29
C ASN A 1083 26.46 -14.93 12.35
N THR A 1084 25.30 -14.44 12.79
CA THR A 1084 24.09 -15.24 13.00
C THR A 1084 22.99 -14.78 12.04
N LYS A 1085 22.94 -15.40 10.85
CA LYS A 1085 21.92 -15.12 9.83
C LYS A 1085 20.72 -16.08 9.86
N LYS A 1086 20.89 -17.28 10.41
CA LYS A 1086 19.85 -18.32 10.47
C LYS A 1086 19.65 -18.77 11.91
N ILE A 1087 18.41 -18.85 12.36
CA ILE A 1087 18.06 -19.33 13.71
C ILE A 1087 16.95 -20.39 13.58
N ALA A 1088 17.13 -21.51 14.28
CA ALA A 1088 16.09 -22.51 14.44
C ALA A 1088 15.34 -22.29 15.75
N PHE A 1089 14.03 -22.54 15.73
CA PHE A 1089 13.16 -22.48 16.91
C PHE A 1089 12.19 -23.66 16.90
N LYS A 1090 11.73 -24.03 18.09
CA LYS A 1090 10.75 -25.08 18.32
C LYS A 1090 9.39 -24.47 18.63
N VAL A 1091 8.34 -25.12 18.15
CA VAL A 1091 6.96 -24.81 18.50
C VAL A 1091 6.34 -26.06 19.10
N THR A 1092 5.93 -25.98 20.35
CA THR A 1092 5.22 -27.04 21.06
C THR A 1092 3.75 -26.66 21.18
N VAL A 1093 2.88 -27.47 20.60
CA VAL A 1093 1.42 -27.30 20.69
C VAL A 1093 0.86 -28.38 21.61
N ILE A 1094 0.10 -27.98 22.61
CA ILE A 1094 -0.49 -28.85 23.62
C ILE A 1094 -2.00 -28.74 23.54
N SER A 1095 -2.69 -29.87 23.41
CA SER A 1095 -4.16 -29.90 23.44
C SER A 1095 -4.66 -29.72 24.87
N MET A 1096 -5.61 -28.81 25.08
CA MET A 1096 -6.29 -28.62 26.37
C MET A 1096 -7.57 -29.44 26.51
N HIS A 1097 -8.01 -30.08 25.41
CA HIS A 1097 -9.22 -30.90 25.37
C HIS A 1097 -8.94 -32.23 24.66
N GLN A 1098 -9.53 -33.33 25.16
CA GLN A 1098 -9.47 -34.65 24.50
C GLN A 1098 -10.75 -34.92 23.72
N LEU A 1099 -11.04 -34.06 22.75
CA LEU A 1099 -12.20 -34.19 21.86
C LEU A 1099 -11.73 -34.22 20.42
N SER A 1100 -12.30 -35.11 19.60
CA SER A 1100 -12.12 -35.03 18.14
C SER A 1100 -13.07 -33.96 17.60
N ALA A 1101 -12.51 -32.84 17.15
CA ALA A 1101 -13.27 -31.70 16.62
C ALA A 1101 -12.80 -31.33 15.21
N GLY A 1102 -13.36 -30.26 14.65
CA GLY A 1102 -12.86 -29.64 13.42
C GLY A 1102 -11.48 -28.99 13.59
N TYR A 1103 -11.02 -28.27 12.57
CA TYR A 1103 -9.80 -27.49 12.70
C TYR A 1103 -10.05 -26.20 13.50
N TYR A 1104 -9.11 -25.87 14.38
CA TYR A 1104 -9.02 -24.59 15.08
C TYR A 1104 -7.81 -23.81 14.58
N PHE A 1105 -7.92 -22.49 14.56
CA PHE A 1105 -6.96 -21.62 13.92
C PHE A 1105 -6.39 -20.59 14.88
N GLY A 1106 -5.12 -20.24 14.66
CA GLY A 1106 -4.36 -19.25 15.39
C GLY A 1106 -3.21 -18.72 14.54
N SER A 1107 -2.24 -18.06 15.17
CA SER A 1107 -1.06 -17.54 14.48
C SER A 1107 0.17 -17.45 15.38
N LEU A 1108 1.33 -17.47 14.74
CA LEU A 1108 2.63 -17.17 15.34
C LEU A 1108 3.24 -16.03 14.54
N MET A 1109 3.64 -14.95 15.19
CA MET A 1109 4.23 -13.79 14.54
C MET A 1109 5.57 -13.44 15.19
N TRP A 1110 6.60 -13.25 14.37
CA TRP A 1110 7.86 -12.65 14.81
C TRP A 1110 7.85 -11.16 14.46
N THR A 1111 8.14 -10.30 15.44
CA THR A 1111 8.24 -8.86 15.23
C THR A 1111 9.48 -8.24 15.87
N ASP A 1112 10.11 -7.32 15.14
CA ASP A 1112 11.19 -6.45 15.63
C ASP A 1112 10.72 -5.01 15.88
N GLY A 1113 9.39 -4.79 15.82
CA GLY A 1113 8.76 -3.46 15.90
C GLY A 1113 8.54 -2.79 14.55
N VAL A 1114 9.15 -3.30 13.47
CA VAL A 1114 9.00 -2.78 12.08
C VAL A 1114 8.43 -3.85 11.16
N HIS A 1115 9.02 -5.05 11.17
CA HIS A 1115 8.62 -6.20 10.38
C HIS A 1115 7.69 -7.09 11.18
N ASN A 1116 6.66 -7.63 10.53
CA ASN A 1116 5.73 -8.59 11.10
C ASN A 1116 5.73 -9.85 10.24
N VAL A 1117 6.36 -10.91 10.75
CA VAL A 1117 6.53 -12.19 10.04
C VAL A 1117 5.52 -13.17 10.62
N ARG A 1118 4.33 -13.24 10.03
CA ARG A 1118 3.21 -14.03 10.54
C ARG A 1118 3.09 -15.39 9.87
N SER A 1119 2.92 -16.44 10.64
CA SER A 1119 2.62 -17.80 10.18
C SER A 1119 1.28 -18.27 10.73
N PRO A 1120 0.32 -18.70 9.88
CA PRO A 1120 -0.92 -19.27 10.37
C PRO A 1120 -0.67 -20.62 11.05
N ILE A 1121 -1.45 -20.89 12.10
CA ILE A 1121 -1.52 -22.16 12.80
C ILE A 1121 -2.90 -22.77 12.58
N ALA A 1122 -2.96 -24.01 12.11
CA ALA A 1122 -4.17 -24.81 12.00
C ALA A 1122 -3.98 -26.13 12.74
N ILE A 1123 -4.87 -26.48 13.67
CA ILE A 1123 -4.78 -27.73 14.44
C ILE A 1123 -6.09 -28.46 14.42
N ARG A 1124 -6.03 -29.79 14.44
CA ARG A 1124 -7.20 -30.63 14.67
C ARG A 1124 -6.87 -31.61 15.79
N THR A 1125 -7.61 -31.53 16.88
CA THR A 1125 -7.46 -32.44 18.02
C THR A 1125 -8.00 -33.82 17.66
N SER A 1126 -7.32 -34.85 18.14
CA SER A 1126 -7.73 -36.25 17.93
C SER A 1126 -7.63 -37.01 19.23
N VAL A 1127 -8.66 -37.81 19.54
CA VAL A 1127 -8.60 -38.75 20.66
C VAL A 1127 -7.44 -39.75 20.42
N PRO A 1128 -6.67 -40.14 21.48
CA PRO A 1128 -5.49 -40.99 21.37
C PRO A 1128 -5.66 -42.31 20.62
#